data_AF-A0A2G1Z9Q4-F1
#
_entry.id   AF-A0A2G1Z9Q4-F1
#
_cell.length_a   1.000
_cell.length_b   1.000
_cell.length_c   1.000
_cell.angle_alpha   90.00
_cell.angle_beta   90.00
_cell.angle_gamma   90.00
#
_symmetry.space_group_name_H-M   'P 1'
#
loop_
_entity.id
_entity.type
_entity.pdbx_description
1 polymer ?
#
loop_
_entity_poly.entity_id
_entity_poly.type
_entity_poly.pdbx_seq_one_letter_code
_entity_poly.pdbx_strand_id
1 'polypeptide(L)'
;MTRQKKATENQNSHAPTELVKAFDGAVSRLAEVNAVEGVSPVFEVIDAAKPLILSPEGLQALYERVPAIESAGFFGGSDWDYPQTLVPSLAARTVRHGDPTATLVECLSQIRLLAVTRGDFIHASISAEHAHNFLAQVMAMNLDLVVSDDLQESDRLRPDQLGHAVQNLYHYLLHHLGYENLLEHLVAEVWRILEQRPVQVEGVKHMVTQIAVCLEKPDALGGEVGDDALQLINAVFSPTEGCREDPGFEVYSERLAEMDDAALMREAIAFAQAMHSTGLVSAYMPVFIRFLRGRWNALIPTALGLSYTGADAFHCYPALIHRLIDDALFPETSQCAYGLAMMLERGILYSPPVAPSLWRQIRMSLCDAAAEKIETVFGTSRSPECFLLADVLNVLGRPLGVGQGNYPTCQSTRALSMWAYNMPAELLRILAWAARDDEIIMRFEGNSISSRELGTGLATEPPVDVDAVSLLTVPHLDRIYFEMGRRSIGRGEDPHKWVNAEFHGDHVGHGFRIAVDVFTGDLKDFEGFVRDFYAAYHPFYNGNIPVINPQPAGIAVTDSATRFLGWHAITIQRLAMDADKTMRVYFFNPNNDSGQNWGQGVVTSTHGHGELFGEASLPVAEFVSRLYVFHYDPIEKGEPGDIPADEVNRAMDLARDSWASGR
;
A
#
# COMPACT_ATOMS: atom_id res chain seq x y z
N MET A 1 57.89 10.85 24.97
CA MET A 1 57.79 11.99 24.05
C MET A 1 56.32 12.32 23.87
N THR A 2 55.91 13.43 24.45
CA THR A 2 54.54 13.92 24.57
C THR A 2 54.01 14.38 23.21
N ARG A 3 52.93 13.78 22.70
CA ARG A 3 52.13 14.35 21.61
C ARG A 3 50.77 14.73 22.19
N GLN A 4 50.55 16.04 22.30
CA GLN A 4 49.32 16.67 22.77
C GLN A 4 48.12 16.24 21.92
N LYS A 5 47.06 15.80 22.61
CA LYS A 5 45.68 15.86 22.13
C LYS A 5 45.38 17.31 21.74
N LYS A 6 45.15 17.56 20.46
CA LYS A 6 44.48 18.77 19.99
C LYS A 6 42.98 18.47 20.08
N ALA A 7 42.38 18.87 21.20
CA ALA A 7 40.94 19.02 21.30
C ALA A 7 40.57 20.19 20.37
N THR A 8 39.81 19.91 19.32
CA THR A 8 39.20 20.97 18.51
C THR A 8 37.96 21.41 19.27
N GLU A 9 38.02 22.64 19.78
CA GLU A 9 36.91 23.34 20.41
C GLU A 9 35.74 23.44 19.43
N ASN A 10 34.58 22.88 19.78
CA ASN A 10 33.29 23.26 19.19
C ASN A 10 32.97 24.68 19.68
N GLN A 11 33.38 25.68 18.89
CA GLN A 11 32.94 27.06 19.07
C GLN A 11 31.58 27.23 18.38
N ASN A 12 30.62 27.76 19.13
CA ASN A 12 29.27 28.17 18.72
C ASN A 12 29.23 28.76 17.31
N SER A 13 28.85 27.93 16.34
CA SER A 13 28.25 28.38 15.09
C SER A 13 26.80 28.74 15.45
N HIS A 14 26.43 30.02 15.36
CA HIS A 14 25.04 30.46 15.45
C HIS A 14 24.54 30.72 14.03
N ALA A 15 23.28 30.41 13.75
CA ALA A 15 22.66 30.73 12.46
C ALA A 15 22.88 32.22 12.12
N PRO A 16 23.11 32.59 10.85
CA PRO A 16 23.37 33.97 10.47
C PRO A 16 22.25 34.90 10.97
N THR A 17 22.56 35.80 11.90
CA THR A 17 21.57 36.64 12.61
C THR A 17 20.63 37.39 11.66
N GLU A 18 21.12 37.81 10.50
CA GLU A 18 20.32 38.53 9.50
C GLU A 18 19.28 37.64 8.80
N LEU A 19 19.59 36.36 8.56
CA LEU A 19 18.61 35.40 7.99
C LEU A 19 17.49 35.12 9.00
N VAL A 20 17.87 34.94 10.27
CA VAL A 20 16.91 34.72 11.36
C VAL A 20 15.97 35.93 11.51
N LYS A 21 16.52 37.16 11.52
CA LYS A 21 15.69 38.38 11.56
C LYS A 21 14.75 38.51 10.36
N ALA A 22 15.21 38.15 9.16
CA ALA A 22 14.37 38.18 7.96
C ALA A 22 13.20 37.19 8.09
N PHE A 23 13.47 35.98 8.59
CA PHE A 23 12.46 34.97 8.88
C PHE A 23 11.45 35.43 9.95
N ASP A 24 11.93 35.92 11.10
CA ASP A 24 11.07 36.45 12.17
C ASP A 24 10.17 37.59 11.66
N GLY A 25 10.72 38.46 10.80
CA GLY A 25 9.96 39.53 10.14
C GLY A 25 8.89 39.01 9.17
N ALA A 26 9.17 37.95 8.41
CA ALA A 26 8.20 37.34 7.51
C ALA A 26 7.05 36.65 8.29
N VAL A 27 7.38 35.92 9.36
CA VAL A 27 6.39 35.29 10.25
C VAL A 27 5.50 36.35 10.91
N SER A 28 6.08 37.46 11.36
CA SER A 28 5.32 38.57 11.96
C SER A 28 4.35 39.22 10.97
N ARG A 29 4.79 39.46 9.72
CA ARG A 29 3.90 39.99 8.67
C ARG A 29 2.77 39.03 8.34
N LEU A 30 3.07 37.73 8.24
CA LEU A 30 2.03 36.72 8.00
C LEU A 30 0.98 36.74 9.12
N ALA A 31 1.41 36.81 10.38
CA ALA A 31 0.50 36.91 11.53
C ALA A 31 -0.38 38.18 11.47
N GLU A 32 0.19 39.32 11.09
CA GLU A 32 -0.56 40.58 10.92
C GLU A 32 -1.63 40.48 9.82
N VAL A 33 -1.30 39.86 8.69
CA VAL A 33 -2.24 39.68 7.57
C VAL A 33 -3.32 38.65 7.94
N ASN A 34 -2.94 37.49 8.48
CA ASN A 34 -3.89 36.44 8.88
C ASN A 34 -4.84 36.90 10.01
N ALA A 35 -4.43 37.85 10.85
CA ALA A 35 -5.32 38.46 11.83
C ALA A 35 -6.51 39.22 11.21
N VAL A 36 -6.39 39.63 9.93
CA VAL A 36 -7.45 40.33 9.18
C VAL A 36 -8.14 39.39 8.19
N GLU A 37 -7.37 38.58 7.46
CA GLU A 37 -7.85 37.79 6.31
C GLU A 37 -8.16 36.32 6.67
N GLY A 38 -7.74 35.85 7.84
CA GLY A 38 -7.86 34.46 8.27
C GLY A 38 -6.80 33.54 7.66
N VAL A 39 -6.72 33.48 6.33
CA VAL A 39 -5.75 32.64 5.60
C VAL A 39 -5.16 33.42 4.42
N SER A 40 -3.84 33.59 4.42
CA SER A 40 -3.08 34.28 3.38
C SER A 40 -1.90 33.44 2.86
N PRO A 41 -1.41 33.70 1.63
CA PRO A 41 -0.30 32.94 1.04
C PRO A 41 0.99 33.03 1.86
N VAL A 42 1.69 31.91 2.02
CA VAL A 42 2.83 31.76 2.93
C VAL A 42 4.21 31.91 2.27
N PHE A 43 4.25 32.34 1.01
CA PHE A 43 5.46 32.37 0.19
C PHE A 43 6.61 33.18 0.80
N GLU A 44 6.33 34.32 1.45
CA GLU A 44 7.38 35.13 2.11
C GLU A 44 8.09 34.37 3.24
N VAL A 45 7.35 33.56 4.00
CA VAL A 45 7.92 32.75 5.09
C VAL A 45 8.73 31.60 4.52
N ILE A 46 8.24 30.96 3.45
CA ILE A 46 8.94 29.88 2.74
C ILE A 46 10.28 30.39 2.18
N ASP A 47 10.28 31.53 1.50
CA ASP A 47 11.48 32.12 0.92
C ASP A 47 12.52 32.48 1.99
N ALA A 48 12.07 32.95 3.16
CA ALA A 48 12.94 33.27 4.28
C ALA A 48 13.46 32.02 5.03
N ALA A 49 12.70 30.91 5.04
CA ALA A 49 13.09 29.64 5.67
C ALA A 49 14.13 28.87 4.85
N LYS A 50 14.03 28.95 3.51
CA LYS A 50 14.86 28.22 2.56
C LYS A 50 16.38 28.26 2.87
N PRO A 51 17.03 29.42 3.10
CA PRO A 51 18.45 29.44 3.43
C PRO A 51 18.78 28.91 4.84
N LEU A 52 17.81 28.87 5.77
CA LEU A 52 18.01 28.34 7.12
C LEU A 52 18.02 26.81 7.14
N ILE A 53 17.21 26.14 6.30
CA ILE A 53 17.16 24.67 6.24
C ILE A 53 18.48 24.07 5.71
N LEU A 54 19.28 24.85 4.99
CA LEU A 54 20.57 24.41 4.44
C LEU A 54 21.69 24.27 5.48
N SER A 55 21.46 24.60 6.75
CA SER A 55 22.45 24.39 7.81
C SER A 55 21.84 23.83 9.11
N PRO A 56 22.58 23.02 9.89
CA PRO A 56 22.11 22.50 11.17
C PRO A 56 21.69 23.60 12.16
N GLU A 57 22.42 24.71 12.19
CA GLU A 57 22.12 25.85 13.04
C GLU A 57 20.85 26.59 12.60
N GLY A 58 20.60 26.67 11.29
CA GLY A 58 19.39 27.26 10.76
C GLY A 58 18.16 26.38 11.02
N LEU A 59 18.28 25.05 10.94
CA LEU A 59 17.25 24.10 11.39
C LEU A 59 16.92 24.28 12.88
N GLN A 60 17.95 24.39 13.73
CA GLN A 60 17.77 24.69 15.15
C GLN A 60 17.06 26.04 15.37
N ALA A 61 17.40 27.07 14.58
CA ALA A 61 16.72 28.36 14.67
C ALA A 61 15.23 28.24 14.29
N LEU A 62 14.89 27.49 13.24
CA LEU A 62 13.51 27.23 12.86
C LEU A 62 12.76 26.44 13.95
N TYR A 63 13.39 25.43 14.56
CA TYR A 63 12.83 24.65 15.66
C TYR A 63 12.42 25.53 16.85
N GLU A 64 13.28 26.45 17.27
CA GLU A 64 12.99 27.40 18.36
C GLU A 64 11.80 28.32 18.07
N ARG A 65 11.41 28.46 16.79
CA ARG A 65 10.37 29.37 16.31
C ARG A 65 9.07 28.66 15.96
N VAL A 66 8.97 27.34 16.18
CA VAL A 66 7.73 26.58 15.98
C VAL A 66 6.51 27.26 16.61
N PRO A 67 6.53 27.77 17.87
CA PRO A 67 5.38 28.45 18.43
C PRO A 67 4.94 29.70 17.66
N ALA A 68 5.90 30.45 17.11
CA ALA A 68 5.62 31.67 16.34
C ALA A 68 5.08 31.33 14.94
N ILE A 69 5.63 30.30 14.29
CA ILE A 69 5.16 29.80 12.99
C ILE A 69 3.70 29.32 13.09
N GLU A 70 3.41 28.52 14.12
CA GLU A 70 2.06 28.03 14.44
C GLU A 70 1.09 29.18 14.73
N SER A 71 1.47 30.09 15.63
CA SER A 71 0.60 31.23 15.99
C SER A 71 0.35 32.20 14.84
N ALA A 72 1.24 32.25 13.85
CA ALA A 72 1.06 33.05 12.64
C ALA A 72 0.07 32.44 11.65
N GLY A 73 -0.41 31.20 11.88
CA GLY A 73 -1.30 30.49 10.96
C GLY A 73 -0.60 30.03 9.69
N PHE A 74 0.70 29.71 9.75
CA PHE A 74 1.47 29.28 8.58
C PHE A 74 0.91 28.03 7.89
N PHE A 75 0.34 27.10 8.64
CA PHE A 75 -0.26 25.90 8.05
C PHE A 75 -1.74 26.10 7.67
N GLY A 76 -2.32 27.25 8.00
CA GLY A 76 -3.75 27.54 7.87
C GLY A 76 -4.27 27.35 6.44
N GLY A 77 -5.44 26.72 6.32
CA GLY A 77 -6.09 26.48 5.02
C GLY A 77 -5.42 25.41 4.15
N SER A 78 -4.56 24.57 4.74
CA SER A 78 -3.92 23.43 4.07
C SER A 78 -4.04 22.14 4.90
N ASP A 79 -3.67 20.99 4.35
CA ASP A 79 -3.68 19.71 5.08
C ASP A 79 -2.73 19.72 6.29
N TRP A 80 -1.64 20.50 6.22
CA TRP A 80 -0.69 20.66 7.33
C TRP A 80 -1.26 21.37 8.55
N ASP A 81 -2.40 22.05 8.44
CA ASP A 81 -3.11 22.68 9.57
C ASP A 81 -3.61 21.62 10.57
N TYR A 82 -3.73 20.36 10.12
CA TYR A 82 -4.24 19.23 10.90
C TYR A 82 -3.17 18.14 11.01
N PRO A 83 -2.10 18.36 11.82
CA PRO A 83 -0.97 17.42 11.89
C PRO A 83 -1.36 15.97 12.21
N GLN A 84 -2.43 15.76 12.97
CA GLN A 84 -2.95 14.44 13.33
C GLN A 84 -3.54 13.65 12.16
N THR A 85 -3.76 14.29 11.01
CA THR A 85 -4.37 13.68 9.82
C THR A 85 -3.34 13.44 8.71
N LEU A 86 -2.09 13.83 8.91
CA LEU A 86 -1.03 13.64 7.92
C LEU A 86 -0.73 12.15 7.73
N VAL A 87 -0.45 11.75 6.48
CA VAL A 87 -0.14 10.36 6.11
C VAL A 87 1.37 10.23 5.84
N PRO A 88 2.08 9.33 6.55
CA PRO A 88 3.55 9.21 6.43
C PRO A 88 4.07 8.96 5.02
N SER A 89 3.43 8.09 4.23
CA SER A 89 3.85 7.81 2.84
C SER A 89 3.74 9.02 1.92
N LEU A 90 2.72 9.86 2.11
CA LEU A 90 2.56 11.11 1.36
C LEU A 90 3.59 12.15 1.81
N ALA A 91 3.82 12.28 3.11
CA ALA A 91 4.79 13.22 3.68
C ALA A 91 6.23 12.88 3.25
N ALA A 92 6.62 11.60 3.30
CA ALA A 92 7.91 11.11 2.82
C ALA A 92 8.12 11.42 1.33
N ARG A 93 7.10 11.24 0.50
CA ARG A 93 7.16 11.60 -0.92
C ARG A 93 7.18 13.11 -1.13
N THR A 94 6.39 13.87 -0.38
CA THR A 94 6.26 15.33 -0.54
C THR A 94 7.56 16.03 -0.20
N VAL A 95 8.22 15.66 0.90
CA VAL A 95 9.49 16.26 1.28
C VAL A 95 10.59 15.97 0.25
N ARG A 96 10.63 14.75 -0.30
CA ARG A 96 11.72 14.32 -1.19
C ARG A 96 11.49 14.64 -2.66
N HIS A 97 10.26 14.60 -3.14
CA HIS A 97 9.92 14.69 -4.56
C HIS A 97 8.91 15.80 -4.88
N GLY A 98 8.38 16.50 -3.88
CA GLY A 98 7.49 17.62 -4.08
C GLY A 98 8.17 18.79 -4.81
N ASP A 99 7.34 19.70 -5.31
CA ASP A 99 7.81 21.01 -5.78
C ASP A 99 8.47 21.79 -4.62
N PRO A 100 9.21 22.88 -4.91
CA PRO A 100 9.93 23.63 -3.89
C PRO A 100 9.05 24.14 -2.74
N THR A 101 7.83 24.58 -3.03
CA THR A 101 6.91 25.10 -2.02
C THR A 101 6.44 23.99 -1.11
N ALA A 102 5.91 22.90 -1.67
CA ALA A 102 5.41 21.76 -0.89
C ALA A 102 6.53 21.13 -0.03
N THR A 103 7.74 21.01 -0.58
CA THR A 103 8.91 20.50 0.15
C THR A 103 9.22 21.33 1.39
N LEU A 104 9.25 22.66 1.26
CA LEU A 104 9.62 23.54 2.37
C LEU A 104 8.53 23.62 3.44
N VAL A 105 7.25 23.57 3.06
CA VAL A 105 6.13 23.46 4.02
C VAL A 105 6.22 22.14 4.79
N GLU A 106 6.49 21.03 4.09
CA GLU A 106 6.66 19.72 4.71
C GLU A 106 7.87 19.70 5.67
N CYS A 107 9.00 20.31 5.29
CA CYS A 107 10.15 20.47 6.20
C CYS A 107 9.77 21.19 7.50
N LEU A 108 9.06 22.31 7.41
CA LEU A 108 8.61 23.07 8.59
C LEU A 108 7.58 22.28 9.42
N SER A 109 6.70 21.51 8.77
CA SER A 109 5.76 20.61 9.44
C SER A 109 6.49 19.53 10.25
N GLN A 110 7.53 18.91 9.69
CA GLN A 110 8.31 17.90 10.40
C GLN A 110 9.12 18.49 11.56
N ILE A 111 9.67 19.71 11.42
CA ILE A 111 10.31 20.44 12.51
C ILE A 111 9.30 20.73 13.65
N ARG A 112 8.08 21.13 13.30
CA ARG A 112 6.98 21.28 14.28
C ARG A 112 6.69 19.97 15.01
N LEU A 113 6.54 18.87 14.27
CA LEU A 113 6.24 17.56 14.87
C LEU A 113 7.38 17.08 15.77
N LEU A 114 8.63 17.45 15.48
CA LEU A 114 9.75 17.16 16.36
C LEU A 114 9.60 17.93 17.69
N ALA A 115 9.20 19.20 17.64
CA ALA A 115 8.96 19.99 18.85
C ALA A 115 7.82 19.41 19.70
N VAL A 116 6.77 18.88 19.06
CA VAL A 116 5.68 18.16 19.74
C VAL A 116 6.18 16.87 20.37
N THR A 117 6.93 16.07 19.63
CA THR A 117 7.52 14.79 20.09
C THR A 117 8.37 14.99 21.34
N ARG A 118 9.16 16.06 21.39
CA ARG A 118 10.03 16.39 22.53
C ARG A 118 9.31 17.06 23.70
N GLY A 119 8.05 17.44 23.53
CA GLY A 119 7.28 18.19 24.53
C GLY A 119 7.68 19.66 24.65
N ASP A 120 8.52 20.17 23.74
CA ASP A 120 8.93 21.57 23.69
C ASP A 120 7.81 22.48 23.13
N PHE A 121 6.84 21.88 22.42
CA PHE A 121 5.62 22.53 21.97
C PHE A 121 4.40 21.62 22.19
N ILE A 122 3.30 22.16 22.72
CA ILE A 122 2.06 21.41 22.92
C ILE A 122 1.09 21.80 21.82
N HIS A 123 0.79 20.87 20.92
CA HIS A 123 -0.22 21.06 19.88
C HIS A 123 -1.58 20.55 20.38
N ALA A 124 -2.67 21.27 20.08
CA ALA A 124 -4.00 20.93 20.59
C ALA A 124 -4.57 19.63 20.01
N SER A 125 -4.17 19.26 18.80
CA SER A 125 -4.79 18.18 18.03
C SER A 125 -3.95 16.90 17.90
N ILE A 126 -2.66 16.91 18.27
CA ILE A 126 -1.77 15.75 18.13
C ILE A 126 -0.93 15.55 19.40
N SER A 127 -0.79 14.30 19.84
CA SER A 127 0.03 13.92 21.01
C SER A 127 1.51 13.77 20.64
N ALA A 128 2.39 13.84 21.64
CA ALA A 128 3.83 13.59 21.47
C ALA A 128 4.10 12.19 20.88
N GLU A 129 3.36 11.18 21.33
CA GLU A 129 3.47 9.79 20.84
C GLU A 129 3.05 9.68 19.36
N HIS A 130 1.93 10.29 18.97
CA HIS A 130 1.50 10.27 17.57
C HIS A 130 2.50 11.02 16.67
N ALA A 131 2.97 12.19 17.09
CA ALA A 131 3.99 12.94 16.36
C ALA A 131 5.30 12.13 16.20
N HIS A 132 5.70 11.40 17.26
CA HIS A 132 6.86 10.51 17.22
C HIS A 132 6.68 9.40 16.17
N ASN A 133 5.56 8.66 16.24
CA ASN A 133 5.28 7.56 15.32
C ASN A 133 5.23 8.04 13.86
N PHE A 134 4.62 9.21 13.62
CA PHE A 134 4.59 9.82 12.30
C PHE A 134 6.01 10.11 11.77
N LEU A 135 6.84 10.80 12.56
CA LEU A 135 8.20 11.14 12.15
C LEU A 135 9.06 9.90 11.94
N ALA A 136 8.92 8.87 12.79
CA ALA A 136 9.63 7.61 12.65
C ALA A 136 9.29 6.93 11.31
N GLN A 137 8.01 6.87 10.93
CA GLN A 137 7.58 6.30 9.65
C GLN A 137 8.06 7.12 8.43
N VAL A 138 7.97 8.44 8.50
CA VAL A 138 8.46 9.32 7.42
C VAL A 138 9.98 9.18 7.23
N MET A 139 10.71 9.11 8.34
CA MET A 139 12.16 8.89 8.33
C MET A 139 12.54 7.52 7.78
N ALA A 140 11.82 6.47 8.19
CA ALA A 140 11.99 5.10 7.72
C ALA A 140 11.89 4.98 6.18
N MET A 141 10.93 5.66 5.56
CA MET A 141 10.73 5.63 4.10
C MET A 141 11.80 6.38 3.29
N ASN A 142 12.61 7.20 3.95
CA ASN A 142 13.65 8.05 3.35
C ASN A 142 15.00 7.84 4.07
N LEU A 143 15.22 6.65 4.64
CA LEU A 143 16.36 6.34 5.50
C LEU A 143 17.69 6.40 4.75
N ASP A 144 17.68 6.20 3.44
CA ASP A 144 18.87 6.32 2.60
C ASP A 144 19.49 7.72 2.63
N LEU A 145 18.67 8.77 2.85
CA LEU A 145 19.13 10.15 3.07
C LEU A 145 19.91 10.32 4.38
N VAL A 146 19.69 9.43 5.35
CA VAL A 146 20.28 9.46 6.69
C VAL A 146 21.51 8.56 6.77
N VAL A 147 21.48 7.43 6.07
CA VAL A 147 22.48 6.37 6.16
C VAL A 147 23.70 6.67 5.28
N SER A 148 23.48 7.33 4.14
CA SER A 148 24.53 7.68 3.18
C SER A 148 24.92 9.15 3.31
N ASP A 149 26.22 9.43 3.43
CA ASP A 149 26.73 10.81 3.40
C ASP A 149 26.55 11.45 2.01
N ASP A 150 26.51 10.64 0.95
CA ASP A 150 26.32 11.07 -0.44
C ASP A 150 24.87 10.94 -0.90
N LEU A 151 24.34 11.99 -1.55
CA LEU A 151 23.03 11.96 -2.20
C LEU A 151 23.06 11.21 -3.52
N GLN A 152 21.96 10.52 -3.84
CA GLN A 152 21.73 9.99 -5.19
C GLN A 152 21.67 11.11 -6.23
N GLU A 153 21.97 10.79 -7.49
CA GLU A 153 22.03 11.80 -8.57
C GLU A 153 20.70 12.54 -8.75
N SER A 154 19.56 11.86 -8.61
CA SER A 154 18.22 12.47 -8.66
C SER A 154 18.01 13.51 -7.56
N ASP A 155 18.42 13.20 -6.33
CA ASP A 155 18.28 14.12 -5.19
C ASP A 155 19.27 15.28 -5.29
N ARG A 156 20.50 15.01 -5.76
CA ARG A 156 21.55 16.00 -5.98
C ARG A 156 21.18 17.04 -7.04
N LEU A 157 20.45 16.62 -8.07
CA LEU A 157 20.00 17.50 -9.17
C LEU A 157 18.72 18.27 -8.86
N ARG A 158 18.12 18.13 -7.67
CA ARG A 158 16.93 18.89 -7.30
C ARG A 158 17.23 20.41 -7.33
N PRO A 159 16.27 21.23 -7.79
CA PRO A 159 16.45 22.67 -7.85
C PRO A 159 16.76 23.22 -6.46
N ASP A 160 17.44 24.36 -6.43
CA ASP A 160 17.64 25.13 -5.20
C ASP A 160 18.35 24.40 -4.04
N GLN A 161 19.11 23.34 -4.34
CA GLN A 161 19.76 22.49 -3.33
C GLN A 161 18.75 21.81 -2.38
N LEU A 162 17.51 21.60 -2.82
CA LEU A 162 16.48 20.96 -1.99
C LEU A 162 16.87 19.55 -1.55
N GLY A 163 17.62 18.78 -2.36
CA GLY A 163 18.14 17.48 -1.92
C GLY A 163 18.98 17.58 -0.65
N HIS A 164 19.91 18.53 -0.60
CA HIS A 164 20.73 18.79 0.59
C HIS A 164 19.91 19.35 1.75
N ALA A 165 18.93 20.21 1.48
CA ALA A 165 18.03 20.75 2.49
C ALA A 165 17.27 19.63 3.23
N VAL A 166 16.73 18.65 2.47
CA VAL A 166 16.02 17.50 3.04
C VAL A 166 16.97 16.56 3.77
N GLN A 167 18.17 16.29 3.22
CA GLN A 167 19.19 15.48 3.91
C GLN A 167 19.56 16.08 5.28
N ASN A 168 19.78 17.40 5.32
CA ASN A 168 20.08 18.11 6.56
C ASN A 168 18.93 18.01 7.58
N LEU A 169 17.68 18.18 7.13
CA LEU A 169 16.52 17.98 7.98
C LEU A 169 16.52 16.58 8.59
N TYR A 170 16.76 15.56 7.78
CA TYR A 170 16.73 14.16 8.21
C TYR A 170 17.85 13.82 9.19
N HIS A 171 19.06 14.33 8.96
CA HIS A 171 20.15 14.27 9.96
C HIS A 171 19.77 14.97 11.27
N TYR A 172 19.10 16.12 11.19
CA TYR A 172 18.64 16.87 12.37
C TYR A 172 17.56 16.10 13.14
N LEU A 173 16.54 15.57 12.46
CA LEU A 173 15.50 14.74 13.06
C LEU A 173 16.09 13.51 13.75
N LEU A 174 17.00 12.80 13.07
CA LEU A 174 17.66 11.62 13.61
C LEU A 174 18.48 11.93 14.87
N HIS A 175 19.25 13.02 14.86
CA HIS A 175 20.04 13.44 16.00
C HIS A 175 19.16 13.66 17.25
N HIS A 176 17.89 14.04 17.07
CA HIS A 176 16.95 14.31 18.15
C HIS A 176 16.07 13.11 18.54
N LEU A 177 15.73 12.21 17.61
CA LEU A 177 14.85 11.06 17.87
C LEU A 177 15.62 9.79 18.29
N GLY A 178 16.88 9.67 17.89
CA GLY A 178 17.73 8.51 18.16
C GLY A 178 17.56 7.37 17.14
N TYR A 179 18.63 6.59 16.96
CA TYR A 179 18.69 5.49 15.98
C TYR A 179 17.87 4.26 16.38
N GLU A 180 17.92 3.84 17.66
CA GLU A 180 17.24 2.62 18.13
C GLU A 180 15.72 2.70 17.96
N ASN A 181 15.11 3.82 18.38
CA ASN A 181 13.67 4.04 18.25
C ASN A 181 13.21 4.03 16.79
N LEU A 182 14.01 4.59 15.87
CA LEU A 182 13.68 4.60 14.44
C LEU A 182 13.66 3.19 13.86
N LEU A 183 14.62 2.35 14.24
CA LEU A 183 14.75 0.99 13.73
C LEU A 183 13.61 0.09 14.22
N GLU A 184 13.19 0.22 15.48
CA GLU A 184 12.02 -0.49 16.02
C GLU A 184 10.73 -0.18 15.24
N HIS A 185 10.46 1.11 14.99
CA HIS A 185 9.28 1.52 14.21
C HIS A 185 9.36 1.07 12.75
N LEU A 186 10.55 1.10 12.14
CA LEU A 186 10.76 0.63 10.77
C LEU A 186 10.48 -0.88 10.65
N VAL A 187 10.99 -1.68 11.60
CA VAL A 187 10.73 -3.13 11.65
C VAL A 187 9.23 -3.40 11.81
N ALA A 188 8.57 -2.71 12.75
CA ALA A 188 7.13 -2.84 12.96
C ALA A 188 6.32 -2.46 11.70
N GLU A 189 6.73 -1.41 10.99
CA GLU A 189 6.07 -0.97 9.75
C GLU A 189 6.25 -1.99 8.62
N VAL A 190 7.45 -2.57 8.45
CA VAL A 190 7.68 -3.63 7.48
C VAL A 190 6.75 -4.82 7.76
N TRP A 191 6.66 -5.27 9.01
CA TRP A 191 5.74 -6.36 9.38
C TRP A 191 4.28 -6.00 9.13
N ARG A 192 3.85 -4.78 9.48
CA ARG A 192 2.49 -4.29 9.22
C ARG A 192 2.13 -4.33 7.74
N ILE A 193 3.06 -3.99 6.86
CA ILE A 193 2.86 -4.08 5.40
C ILE A 193 2.83 -5.55 4.96
N LEU A 194 3.73 -6.37 5.47
CA LEU A 194 3.82 -7.80 5.10
C LEU A 194 2.59 -8.61 5.51
N GLU A 195 1.87 -8.25 6.57
CA GLU A 195 0.57 -8.87 6.93
C GLU A 195 -0.48 -8.75 5.81
N GLN A 196 -0.36 -7.76 4.94
CA GLN A 196 -1.26 -7.62 3.79
C GLN A 196 -0.81 -8.45 2.57
N ARG A 197 0.36 -9.09 2.63
CA ARG A 197 0.99 -9.86 1.55
C ARG A 197 0.90 -9.16 0.18
N PRO A 198 1.40 -7.91 0.06
CA PRO A 198 1.29 -7.13 -1.16
C PRO A 198 1.98 -7.82 -2.34
N VAL A 199 1.46 -7.63 -3.55
CA VAL A 199 2.04 -8.16 -4.78
C VAL A 199 3.40 -7.51 -5.03
N GLN A 200 3.45 -6.18 -4.96
CA GLN A 200 4.67 -5.37 -5.05
C GLN A 200 5.37 -5.33 -3.69
N VAL A 201 6.65 -5.72 -3.66
CA VAL A 201 7.45 -5.82 -2.44
C VAL A 201 8.78 -5.08 -2.53
N GLU A 202 9.08 -4.41 -3.64
CA GLU A 202 10.39 -3.77 -3.83
C GLU A 202 10.64 -2.66 -2.81
N GLY A 203 9.62 -1.84 -2.51
CA GLY A 203 9.71 -0.86 -1.41
C GLY A 203 9.98 -1.52 -0.05
N VAL A 204 9.40 -2.70 0.20
CA VAL A 204 9.64 -3.46 1.44
C VAL A 204 11.05 -4.04 1.48
N LYS A 205 11.53 -4.63 0.38
CA LYS A 205 12.91 -5.12 0.28
C LYS A 205 13.94 -3.98 0.42
N HIS A 206 13.61 -2.79 -0.08
CA HIS A 206 14.43 -1.61 0.14
C HIS A 206 14.50 -1.26 1.62
N MET A 207 13.36 -1.20 2.32
CA MET A 207 13.32 -1.00 3.78
C MET A 207 14.15 -2.05 4.54
N VAL A 208 14.04 -3.33 4.19
CA VAL A 208 14.85 -4.41 4.80
C VAL A 208 16.34 -4.23 4.53
N THR A 209 16.74 -3.80 3.33
CA THR A 209 18.13 -3.43 3.03
C THR A 209 18.61 -2.32 3.95
N GLN A 210 17.79 -1.30 4.20
CA GLN A 210 18.15 -0.20 5.10
C GLN A 210 18.28 -0.66 6.56
N ILE A 211 17.39 -1.55 7.04
CA ILE A 211 17.52 -2.20 8.35
C ILE A 211 18.86 -2.92 8.47
N ALA A 212 19.25 -3.69 7.44
CA ALA A 212 20.52 -4.43 7.42
C ALA A 212 21.73 -3.49 7.54
N VAL A 213 21.78 -2.40 6.75
CA VAL A 213 22.86 -1.42 6.81
C VAL A 213 22.93 -0.72 8.16
N CYS A 214 21.78 -0.43 8.78
CA CYS A 214 21.73 0.16 10.12
C CYS A 214 22.32 -0.78 11.19
N LEU A 215 22.04 -2.08 11.12
CA LEU A 215 22.55 -3.07 12.08
C LEU A 215 24.07 -3.29 12.03
N GLU A 216 24.72 -2.99 10.91
CA GLU A 216 26.19 -3.08 10.81
C GLU A 216 26.92 -1.97 11.59
N LYS A 217 26.23 -0.90 12.01
CA LYS A 217 26.83 0.18 12.79
C LYS A 217 27.02 -0.25 14.26
N PRO A 218 28.17 0.08 14.90
CA PRO A 218 28.38 -0.24 16.31
C PRO A 218 27.34 0.50 17.18
N ASP A 219 26.82 -0.20 18.19
CA ASP A 219 25.76 0.24 19.13
C ASP A 219 24.30 0.24 18.58
N ALA A 220 24.01 -0.49 17.49
CA ALA A 220 22.73 -0.34 16.79
C ALA A 220 21.47 -0.97 17.42
N LEU A 221 21.55 -2.00 18.30
CA LEU A 221 20.34 -2.63 18.90
C LEU A 221 20.64 -3.60 20.05
N GLY A 222 19.64 -3.86 20.91
CA GLY A 222 19.59 -5.01 21.84
C GLY A 222 18.14 -5.48 22.11
N GLY A 223 17.92 -6.80 22.25
CA GLY A 223 16.61 -7.39 22.61
C GLY A 223 15.79 -8.00 21.45
N GLU A 224 14.48 -8.20 21.66
CA GLU A 224 13.51 -8.85 20.74
C GLU A 224 13.40 -8.15 19.36
N VAL A 225 13.54 -6.81 19.30
CA VAL A 225 13.57 -6.04 18.04
C VAL A 225 14.71 -6.52 17.12
N GLY A 226 15.81 -6.99 17.71
CA GLY A 226 16.91 -7.59 16.95
C GLY A 226 16.51 -8.88 16.25
N ASP A 227 15.68 -9.72 16.88
CA ASP A 227 15.27 -11.01 16.30
C ASP A 227 14.30 -10.81 15.13
N ASP A 228 13.33 -9.91 15.25
CA ASP A 228 12.38 -9.57 14.18
C ASP A 228 13.09 -8.93 12.97
N ALA A 229 14.05 -8.03 13.23
CA ALA A 229 14.88 -7.44 12.18
C ALA A 229 15.73 -8.50 11.47
N LEU A 230 16.38 -9.39 12.23
CA LEU A 230 17.18 -10.48 11.68
C LEU A 230 16.33 -11.45 10.85
N GLN A 231 15.10 -11.73 11.26
CA GLN A 231 14.19 -12.57 10.48
C GLN A 231 13.91 -11.98 9.09
N LEU A 232 13.66 -10.67 9.02
CA LEU A 232 13.44 -9.96 7.74
C LEU A 232 14.68 -9.99 6.86
N ILE A 233 15.85 -9.67 7.42
CA ILE A 233 17.13 -9.66 6.70
C ILE A 233 17.44 -11.06 6.16
N ASN A 234 17.33 -12.08 7.02
CA ASN A 234 17.57 -13.46 6.62
C ASN A 234 16.62 -13.90 5.53
N ALA A 235 15.33 -13.54 5.58
CA ALA A 235 14.38 -13.90 4.53
C ALA A 235 14.75 -13.33 3.15
N VAL A 236 15.39 -12.16 3.08
CA VAL A 236 15.81 -11.52 1.84
C VAL A 236 17.17 -12.02 1.35
N PHE A 237 18.19 -12.01 2.22
CA PHE A 237 19.59 -12.19 1.82
C PHE A 237 20.14 -13.58 2.09
N SER A 238 19.69 -14.24 3.16
CA SER A 238 20.39 -15.40 3.73
C SER A 238 19.46 -16.44 4.37
N PRO A 239 18.38 -16.90 3.69
CA PRO A 239 17.35 -17.72 4.35
C PRO A 239 17.80 -19.14 4.69
N THR A 240 18.95 -19.60 4.15
CA THR A 240 19.42 -20.98 4.27
C THR A 240 20.91 -21.07 4.58
N GLU A 241 21.39 -22.29 4.84
CA GLU A 241 22.82 -22.53 5.14
C GLU A 241 23.70 -22.24 3.92
N GLY A 242 23.26 -22.67 2.73
CA GLY A 242 24.03 -22.53 1.50
C GLY A 242 24.28 -21.07 1.08
N CYS A 243 23.39 -20.14 1.45
CA CYS A 243 23.50 -18.71 1.14
C CYS A 243 23.61 -17.82 2.38
N ARG A 244 24.02 -18.35 3.54
CA ARG A 244 23.98 -17.64 4.82
C ARG A 244 24.75 -16.32 4.83
N GLU A 245 25.86 -16.25 4.10
CA GLU A 245 26.73 -15.08 4.03
C GLU A 245 26.51 -14.23 2.76
N ASP A 246 25.41 -14.44 2.05
CA ASP A 246 25.13 -13.82 0.74
C ASP A 246 26.30 -14.01 -0.27
N PRO A 247 26.66 -15.26 -0.61
CA PRO A 247 27.91 -15.57 -1.32
C PRO A 247 27.91 -15.21 -2.81
N GLY A 248 26.80 -14.71 -3.36
CA GLY A 248 26.56 -14.53 -4.78
C GLY A 248 26.09 -15.81 -5.48
N PHE A 249 25.43 -15.64 -6.64
CA PHE A 249 24.75 -16.74 -7.34
C PHE A 249 25.70 -17.83 -7.87
N GLU A 250 26.91 -17.46 -8.28
CA GLU A 250 27.92 -18.41 -8.80
C GLU A 250 28.37 -19.38 -7.70
N VAL A 251 28.85 -18.84 -6.58
CA VAL A 251 29.30 -19.63 -5.42
C VAL A 251 28.17 -20.47 -4.84
N TYR A 252 26.96 -19.90 -4.76
CA TYR A 252 25.80 -20.65 -4.31
C TYR A 252 25.50 -21.86 -5.23
N SER A 253 25.60 -21.69 -6.54
CA SER A 253 25.39 -22.77 -7.51
C SER A 253 26.43 -23.89 -7.38
N GLU A 254 27.69 -23.55 -7.10
CA GLU A 254 28.75 -24.53 -6.82
C GLU A 254 28.42 -25.34 -5.56
N ARG A 255 27.98 -24.68 -4.49
CA ARG A 255 27.57 -25.35 -3.24
C ARG A 255 26.41 -26.32 -3.47
N LEU A 256 25.40 -25.91 -4.23
CA LEU A 256 24.25 -26.78 -4.55
C LEU A 256 24.67 -28.07 -5.26
N ALA A 257 25.69 -28.02 -6.11
CA ALA A 257 26.20 -29.19 -6.81
C ALA A 257 26.90 -30.21 -5.88
N GLU A 258 27.47 -29.74 -4.77
CA GLU A 258 28.14 -30.55 -3.76
C GLU A 258 27.20 -31.10 -2.68
N MET A 259 26.02 -30.49 -2.51
CA MET A 259 25.04 -30.91 -1.51
C MET A 259 24.50 -32.30 -1.79
N ASP A 260 24.41 -33.10 -0.72
CA ASP A 260 23.70 -34.37 -0.74
C ASP A 260 22.18 -34.17 -0.63
N ASP A 261 21.42 -35.25 -0.81
CA ASP A 261 19.96 -35.20 -0.81
C ASP A 261 19.39 -34.70 0.53
N ALA A 262 20.07 -34.98 1.65
CA ALA A 262 19.66 -34.50 2.96
C ALA A 262 19.90 -32.99 3.13
N ALA A 263 21.00 -32.46 2.60
CA ALA A 263 21.28 -31.03 2.57
C ALA A 263 20.28 -30.29 1.68
N LEU A 264 20.01 -30.80 0.47
CA LEU A 264 19.00 -30.21 -0.42
C LEU A 264 17.60 -30.20 0.22
N MET A 265 17.22 -31.24 0.97
CA MET A 265 15.97 -31.25 1.71
C MET A 265 15.92 -30.17 2.80
N ARG A 266 17.02 -29.96 3.55
CA ARG A 266 17.10 -28.90 4.56
C ARG A 266 17.03 -27.51 3.93
N GLU A 267 17.72 -27.30 2.82
CA GLU A 267 17.63 -26.07 2.02
C GLU A 267 16.18 -25.79 1.60
N ALA A 268 15.49 -26.80 1.05
CA ALA A 268 14.10 -26.67 0.63
C ALA A 268 13.17 -26.25 1.78
N ILE A 269 13.31 -26.87 2.95
CA ILE A 269 12.51 -26.53 4.14
C ILE A 269 12.81 -25.11 4.61
N ALA A 270 14.09 -24.70 4.65
CA ALA A 270 14.48 -23.38 5.12
C ALA A 270 13.97 -22.26 4.20
N PHE A 271 14.08 -22.42 2.87
CA PHE A 271 13.46 -21.49 1.92
C PHE A 271 11.95 -21.38 2.10
N ALA A 272 11.26 -22.52 2.21
CA ALA A 272 9.82 -22.54 2.42
C ALA A 272 9.42 -21.79 3.70
N GLN A 273 10.13 -22.04 4.81
CA GLN A 273 9.86 -21.38 6.09
C GLN A 273 10.04 -19.87 6.01
N ALA A 274 11.18 -19.41 5.49
CA ALA A 274 11.47 -17.98 5.36
C ALA A 274 10.47 -17.26 4.44
N MET A 275 10.12 -17.89 3.32
CA MET A 275 9.16 -17.36 2.36
C MET A 275 7.76 -17.25 2.96
N HIS A 276 7.26 -18.29 3.65
CA HIS A 276 5.90 -18.28 4.18
C HIS A 276 5.76 -17.41 5.44
N SER A 277 6.81 -17.29 6.27
CA SER A 277 6.76 -16.46 7.48
C SER A 277 6.67 -14.97 7.15
N THR A 278 7.39 -14.52 6.13
CA THR A 278 7.47 -13.09 5.77
C THR A 278 6.64 -12.72 4.54
N GLY A 279 6.38 -13.67 3.63
CA GLY A 279 5.88 -13.39 2.29
C GLY A 279 6.95 -12.82 1.34
N LEU A 280 8.19 -12.63 1.79
CA LEU A 280 9.31 -12.19 0.96
C LEU A 280 10.05 -13.39 0.36
N VAL A 281 10.54 -13.24 -0.87
CA VAL A 281 11.35 -14.27 -1.52
C VAL A 281 12.78 -13.78 -1.75
N SER A 282 13.75 -14.54 -1.25
CA SER A 282 15.16 -14.35 -1.54
C SER A 282 15.49 -14.63 -3.00
N ALA A 283 16.40 -13.85 -3.58
CA ALA A 283 16.90 -14.03 -4.94
C ALA A 283 17.60 -15.38 -5.18
N TYR A 284 18.04 -16.07 -4.11
CA TYR A 284 18.62 -17.41 -4.17
C TYR A 284 17.59 -18.53 -4.40
N MET A 285 16.32 -18.33 -4.03
CA MET A 285 15.29 -19.37 -4.14
C MET A 285 15.00 -19.78 -5.59
N PRO A 286 14.88 -18.86 -6.57
CA PRO A 286 14.83 -19.22 -7.99
C PRO A 286 16.01 -20.07 -8.46
N VAL A 287 17.25 -19.74 -8.03
CA VAL A 287 18.44 -20.53 -8.37
C VAL A 287 18.30 -21.96 -7.85
N PHE A 288 17.87 -22.10 -6.60
CA PHE A 288 17.62 -23.39 -5.97
C PHE A 288 16.53 -24.21 -6.68
N ILE A 289 15.35 -23.62 -6.93
CA ILE A 289 14.24 -24.33 -7.59
C ILE A 289 14.66 -24.78 -9.01
N ARG A 290 15.38 -23.94 -9.75
CA ARG A 290 15.87 -24.30 -11.10
C ARG A 290 16.94 -25.40 -11.03
N PHE A 291 17.78 -25.42 -10.00
CA PHE A 291 18.68 -26.56 -9.76
C PHE A 291 17.88 -27.86 -9.51
N LEU A 292 16.84 -27.79 -8.68
CA LEU A 292 15.94 -28.93 -8.46
C LEU A 292 15.20 -29.37 -9.74
N ARG A 293 14.85 -28.46 -10.64
CA ARG A 293 14.25 -28.80 -11.95
C ARG A 293 15.13 -29.73 -12.78
N GLY A 294 16.45 -29.57 -12.69
CA GLY A 294 17.44 -30.41 -13.37
C GLY A 294 17.83 -31.68 -12.60
N ARG A 295 17.69 -31.69 -11.27
CA ARG A 295 18.18 -32.78 -10.40
C ARG A 295 17.08 -33.60 -9.72
N TRP A 296 16.11 -32.96 -9.06
CA TRP A 296 15.14 -33.60 -8.17
C TRP A 296 13.78 -32.88 -8.15
N ASN A 297 13.01 -33.04 -9.24
CA ASN A 297 11.71 -32.38 -9.40
C ASN A 297 10.71 -32.64 -8.26
N ALA A 298 10.73 -33.85 -7.68
CA ALA A 298 9.84 -34.23 -6.59
C ALA A 298 10.06 -33.44 -5.29
N LEU A 299 11.20 -32.73 -5.16
CA LEU A 299 11.49 -31.88 -4.00
C LEU A 299 10.94 -30.44 -4.15
N ILE A 300 10.56 -30.02 -5.37
CA ILE A 300 10.07 -28.66 -5.64
C ILE A 300 8.82 -28.31 -4.80
N PRO A 301 7.81 -29.19 -4.65
CA PRO A 301 6.68 -28.92 -3.76
C PRO A 301 7.10 -28.59 -2.32
N THR A 302 8.10 -29.28 -1.78
CA THR A 302 8.65 -28.99 -0.45
C THR A 302 9.36 -27.66 -0.41
N ALA A 303 10.16 -27.33 -1.43
CA ALA A 303 10.85 -26.04 -1.53
C ALA A 303 9.88 -24.85 -1.60
N LEU A 304 8.73 -25.02 -2.26
CA LEU A 304 7.64 -24.04 -2.30
C LEU A 304 6.79 -24.03 -1.02
N GLY A 305 7.01 -24.97 -0.09
CA GLY A 305 6.23 -25.09 1.14
C GLY A 305 4.77 -25.51 0.91
N LEU A 306 4.50 -26.32 -0.13
CA LEU A 306 3.13 -26.68 -0.48
C LEU A 306 2.52 -27.66 0.53
N SER A 307 1.25 -27.43 0.84
CA SER A 307 0.37 -28.37 1.52
C SER A 307 -0.03 -29.52 0.58
N TYR A 308 -0.84 -30.46 1.07
CA TYR A 308 -1.40 -31.52 0.22
C TYR A 308 -2.20 -30.96 -0.96
N THR A 309 -2.90 -29.82 -0.79
CA THR A 309 -3.67 -29.18 -1.86
C THR A 309 -2.74 -28.66 -2.96
N GLY A 310 -1.74 -27.86 -2.59
CA GLY A 310 -0.77 -27.33 -3.54
C GLY A 310 0.05 -28.43 -4.21
N ALA A 311 0.46 -29.45 -3.46
CA ALA A 311 1.20 -30.59 -3.99
C ALA A 311 0.36 -31.43 -4.97
N ASP A 312 -0.93 -31.64 -4.72
CA ASP A 312 -1.81 -32.33 -5.68
C ASP A 312 -1.96 -31.53 -6.98
N ALA A 313 -2.15 -30.21 -6.88
CA ALA A 313 -2.19 -29.33 -8.05
C ALA A 313 -0.87 -29.39 -8.83
N PHE A 314 0.28 -29.44 -8.12
CA PHE A 314 1.60 -29.63 -8.72
C PHE A 314 1.68 -30.90 -9.56
N HIS A 315 1.23 -32.02 -9.01
CA HIS A 315 1.29 -33.32 -9.67
C HIS A 315 0.24 -33.51 -10.76
N CYS A 316 -0.89 -32.80 -10.71
CA CYS A 316 -1.94 -32.83 -11.73
C CYS A 316 -1.55 -32.04 -12.99
N TYR A 317 -0.77 -30.95 -12.84
CA TYR A 317 -0.40 -30.05 -13.94
C TYR A 317 1.13 -29.90 -14.15
N PRO A 318 1.92 -30.98 -14.17
CA PRO A 318 3.38 -30.90 -14.09
C PRO A 318 3.98 -30.19 -15.30
N ALA A 319 3.47 -30.45 -16.51
CA ALA A 319 3.98 -29.81 -17.72
C ALA A 319 3.78 -28.28 -17.73
N LEU A 320 2.63 -27.82 -17.22
CA LEU A 320 2.34 -26.40 -17.10
C LEU A 320 3.24 -25.75 -16.05
N ILE A 321 3.32 -26.35 -14.86
CA ILE A 321 4.05 -25.76 -13.73
C ILE A 321 5.55 -25.74 -13.99
N HIS A 322 6.09 -26.82 -14.55
CA HIS A 322 7.47 -26.85 -15.02
C HIS A 322 7.75 -25.71 -16.01
N ARG A 323 6.84 -25.47 -16.96
CA ARG A 323 7.01 -24.38 -17.92
C ARG A 323 6.92 -23.00 -17.27
N LEU A 324 6.02 -22.80 -16.32
CA LEU A 324 5.92 -21.56 -15.53
C LEU A 324 7.21 -21.29 -14.75
N ILE A 325 7.78 -22.31 -14.11
CA ILE A 325 9.08 -22.20 -13.42
C ILE A 325 10.18 -21.83 -14.43
N ASP A 326 10.23 -22.53 -15.55
CA ASP A 326 11.31 -22.36 -16.53
C ASP A 326 11.28 -20.96 -17.17
N ASP A 327 10.09 -20.39 -17.40
CA ASP A 327 9.86 -19.11 -18.11
C ASP A 327 9.69 -17.87 -17.22
N ALA A 328 9.35 -18.01 -15.93
CA ALA A 328 9.08 -16.86 -15.06
C ALA A 328 9.96 -16.78 -13.81
N LEU A 329 10.52 -17.89 -13.33
CA LEU A 329 11.19 -17.94 -12.03
C LEU A 329 12.69 -17.66 -12.16
N PHE A 330 13.10 -16.42 -11.93
CA PHE A 330 14.49 -15.95 -11.98
C PHE A 330 14.80 -15.05 -10.77
N PRO A 331 16.09 -14.78 -10.46
CA PRO A 331 16.44 -13.86 -9.37
C PRO A 331 15.74 -12.50 -9.46
N GLU A 332 15.65 -11.93 -10.67
CA GLU A 332 15.03 -10.64 -10.95
C GLU A 332 13.50 -10.65 -10.78
N THR A 333 12.88 -11.84 -10.79
CA THR A 333 11.45 -12.05 -10.61
C THR A 333 11.17 -12.95 -9.40
N SER A 334 12.08 -12.99 -8.43
CA SER A 334 12.10 -13.95 -7.32
C SER A 334 10.76 -14.06 -6.58
N GLN A 335 10.06 -12.94 -6.41
CA GLN A 335 8.77 -12.88 -5.72
C GLN A 335 7.70 -13.81 -6.33
N CYS A 336 7.80 -14.15 -7.63
CA CYS A 336 6.88 -15.07 -8.27
C CYS A 336 6.96 -16.52 -7.73
N ALA A 337 7.98 -16.88 -6.95
CA ALA A 337 8.00 -18.15 -6.22
C ALA A 337 6.83 -18.24 -5.22
N TYR A 338 6.60 -17.15 -4.47
CA TYR A 338 5.50 -17.08 -3.52
C TYR A 338 4.16 -16.98 -4.23
N GLY A 339 4.09 -16.20 -5.33
CA GLY A 339 2.92 -16.17 -6.21
C GLY A 339 2.54 -17.56 -6.73
N LEU A 340 3.50 -18.32 -7.25
CA LEU A 340 3.31 -19.70 -7.71
C LEU A 340 2.85 -20.61 -6.57
N ALA A 341 3.49 -20.56 -5.41
CA ALA A 341 3.12 -21.38 -4.27
C ALA A 341 1.66 -21.12 -3.86
N MET A 342 1.28 -19.85 -3.67
CA MET A 342 -0.07 -19.49 -3.27
C MET A 342 -1.11 -19.78 -4.36
N MET A 343 -0.76 -19.62 -5.65
CA MET A 343 -1.65 -20.01 -6.75
C MET A 343 -1.99 -21.51 -6.71
N LEU A 344 -1.00 -22.35 -6.38
CA LEU A 344 -1.20 -23.80 -6.23
C LEU A 344 -2.02 -24.13 -4.98
N GLU A 345 -1.76 -23.47 -3.85
CA GLU A 345 -2.55 -23.64 -2.60
C GLU A 345 -4.03 -23.32 -2.81
N ARG A 346 -4.33 -22.31 -3.62
CA ARG A 346 -5.71 -21.93 -3.95
C ARG A 346 -6.42 -22.95 -4.85
N GLY A 347 -5.72 -23.91 -5.46
CA GLY A 347 -6.32 -24.95 -6.30
C GLY A 347 -7.00 -24.42 -7.57
N ILE A 348 -6.71 -23.18 -8.01
CA ILE A 348 -7.45 -22.56 -9.12
C ILE A 348 -7.26 -23.28 -10.46
N LEU A 349 -6.23 -24.12 -10.59
CA LEU A 349 -5.97 -24.90 -11.79
C LEU A 349 -7.04 -25.97 -12.07
N TYR A 350 -7.78 -26.43 -11.05
CA TYR A 350 -8.89 -27.37 -11.23
C TYR A 350 -10.08 -26.75 -11.94
N SER A 351 -10.16 -25.42 -12.02
CA SER A 351 -11.11 -24.75 -12.90
C SER A 351 -10.67 -24.96 -14.36
N PRO A 352 -11.48 -25.68 -15.18
CA PRO A 352 -11.09 -26.08 -16.54
C PRO A 352 -10.52 -24.97 -17.44
N PRO A 353 -11.02 -23.70 -17.41
CA PRO A 353 -10.49 -22.67 -18.30
C PRO A 353 -9.14 -22.08 -17.87
N VAL A 354 -8.67 -22.30 -16.63
CA VAL A 354 -7.48 -21.61 -16.11
C VAL A 354 -6.19 -22.14 -16.74
N ALA A 355 -5.96 -23.44 -16.72
CA ALA A 355 -4.74 -24.03 -17.30
C ALA A 355 -4.56 -23.72 -18.81
N PRO A 356 -5.59 -23.83 -19.68
CA PRO A 356 -5.50 -23.37 -21.06
C PRO A 356 -5.20 -21.87 -21.20
N SER A 357 -5.75 -21.04 -20.32
CA SER A 357 -5.51 -19.58 -20.33
C SER A 357 -4.06 -19.24 -19.96
N LEU A 358 -3.47 -19.96 -19.00
CA LEU A 358 -2.04 -19.84 -18.68
C LEU A 358 -1.15 -20.31 -19.85
N TRP A 359 -1.52 -21.39 -20.53
CA TRP A 359 -0.81 -21.80 -21.76
C TRP A 359 -0.88 -20.75 -22.87
N ARG A 360 -2.00 -20.04 -23.01
CA ARG A 360 -2.08 -18.87 -23.90
C ARG A 360 -1.10 -17.79 -23.44
N GLN A 361 -1.08 -17.46 -22.15
CA GLN A 361 -0.18 -16.45 -21.58
C GLN A 361 1.29 -16.77 -21.86
N ILE A 362 1.72 -18.02 -21.63
CA ILE A 362 3.08 -18.50 -21.89
C ILE A 362 3.48 -18.34 -23.37
N ARG A 363 2.53 -18.54 -24.30
CA ARG A 363 2.81 -18.53 -25.75
C ARG A 363 2.56 -17.18 -26.41
N MET A 364 2.10 -16.19 -25.65
CA MET A 364 1.70 -14.90 -26.19
C MET A 364 2.94 -14.04 -26.46
N SER A 365 2.99 -13.43 -27.63
CA SER A 365 3.90 -12.32 -27.91
C SER A 365 3.20 -11.02 -27.54
N LEU A 366 3.93 -10.12 -26.88
CA LEU A 366 3.41 -8.81 -26.53
C LEU A 366 3.40 -7.89 -27.74
N CYS A 367 2.46 -6.95 -27.78
CA CYS A 367 2.55 -5.83 -28.72
C CYS A 367 3.66 -4.86 -28.30
N ASP A 368 4.16 -4.09 -29.25
CA ASP A 368 5.27 -3.14 -29.02
C ASP A 368 4.96 -2.18 -27.87
N ALA A 369 3.73 -1.66 -27.79
CA ALA A 369 3.31 -0.75 -26.73
C ALA A 369 3.32 -1.39 -25.34
N ALA A 370 2.94 -2.67 -25.22
CA ALA A 370 2.98 -3.38 -23.94
C ALA A 370 4.41 -3.73 -23.54
N ALA A 371 5.24 -4.16 -24.50
CA ALA A 371 6.66 -4.43 -24.26
C ALA A 371 7.40 -3.17 -23.78
N GLU A 372 7.23 -2.04 -24.47
CA GLU A 372 7.87 -0.76 -24.13
C GLU A 372 7.49 -0.28 -22.73
N LYS A 373 6.21 -0.40 -22.34
CA LYS A 373 5.75 -0.06 -20.98
C LYS A 373 6.46 -0.91 -19.92
N ILE A 374 6.57 -2.22 -20.14
CA ILE A 374 7.23 -3.12 -19.20
C ILE A 374 8.73 -2.83 -19.13
N GLU A 375 9.42 -2.67 -20.26
CA GLU A 375 10.86 -2.37 -20.29
C GLU A 375 11.18 -1.04 -19.60
N THR A 376 10.30 -0.05 -19.73
CA THR A 376 10.45 1.26 -19.08
C THR A 376 10.39 1.16 -17.55
N VAL A 377 9.49 0.32 -17.02
CA VAL A 377 9.24 0.21 -15.58
C VAL A 377 10.15 -0.82 -14.91
N PHE A 378 10.33 -1.98 -15.52
CA PHE A 378 11.03 -3.13 -14.94
C PHE A 378 12.43 -3.35 -15.51
N GLY A 379 12.82 -2.60 -16.55
CA GLY A 379 14.11 -2.73 -17.22
C GLY A 379 14.18 -3.89 -18.21
N THR A 380 15.40 -4.21 -18.64
CA THR A 380 15.67 -5.18 -19.72
C THR A 380 16.52 -6.37 -19.26
N SER A 381 16.63 -6.60 -17.95
CA SER A 381 17.36 -7.75 -17.39
C SER A 381 16.72 -9.10 -17.77
N ARG A 382 15.41 -9.09 -18.05
CA ARG A 382 14.63 -10.20 -18.60
C ARG A 382 13.71 -9.70 -19.71
N SER A 383 13.11 -10.63 -20.46
CA SER A 383 12.15 -10.24 -21.48
C SER A 383 10.86 -9.70 -20.85
N PRO A 384 10.14 -8.82 -21.55
CA PRO A 384 8.84 -8.32 -21.08
C PRO A 384 7.82 -9.44 -20.77
N GLU A 385 7.84 -10.53 -21.56
CA GLU A 385 6.99 -11.71 -21.30
C GLU A 385 7.32 -12.39 -19.97
N CYS A 386 8.59 -12.43 -19.57
CA CYS A 386 9.02 -13.02 -18.30
C CYS A 386 8.50 -12.21 -17.13
N PHE A 387 8.66 -10.88 -17.16
CA PHE A 387 8.12 -9.99 -16.12
C PHE A 387 6.60 -10.09 -16.04
N LEU A 388 5.91 -10.07 -17.19
CA LEU A 388 4.46 -10.20 -17.21
C LEU A 388 4.00 -11.56 -16.65
N LEU A 389 4.65 -12.66 -17.02
CA LEU A 389 4.29 -13.99 -16.53
C LEU A 389 4.55 -14.13 -15.02
N ALA A 390 5.65 -13.56 -14.52
CA ALA A 390 5.94 -13.51 -13.09
C ALA A 390 4.82 -12.79 -12.31
N ASP A 391 4.36 -11.65 -12.81
CA ASP A 391 3.29 -10.89 -12.14
C ASP A 391 1.90 -11.51 -12.31
N VAL A 392 1.65 -12.24 -13.39
CA VAL A 392 0.46 -13.11 -13.48
C VAL A 392 0.42 -14.12 -12.33
N LEU A 393 1.55 -14.77 -12.01
CA LEU A 393 1.62 -15.69 -10.87
C LEU A 393 1.43 -14.97 -9.55
N ASN A 394 2.01 -13.78 -9.40
CA ASN A 394 1.86 -12.96 -8.20
C ASN A 394 0.40 -12.58 -7.93
N VAL A 395 -0.29 -12.04 -8.93
CA VAL A 395 -1.68 -11.60 -8.83
C VAL A 395 -2.62 -12.79 -8.62
N LEU A 396 -2.42 -13.90 -9.34
CA LEU A 396 -3.21 -15.12 -9.13
C LEU A 396 -2.93 -15.79 -7.78
N GLY A 397 -1.72 -15.69 -7.24
CA GLY A 397 -1.41 -16.21 -5.91
C GLY A 397 -1.96 -15.34 -4.79
N ARG A 398 -1.97 -14.02 -4.99
CA ARG A 398 -2.26 -13.01 -3.95
C ARG A 398 -3.30 -11.99 -4.45
N PRO A 399 -4.55 -12.42 -4.69
CA PRO A 399 -5.58 -11.52 -5.25
C PRO A 399 -5.84 -10.29 -4.38
N LEU A 400 -5.72 -10.41 -3.06
CA LEU A 400 -5.91 -9.30 -2.11
C LEU A 400 -4.63 -8.48 -1.85
N GLY A 401 -3.51 -8.84 -2.50
CA GLY A 401 -2.26 -8.09 -2.43
C GLY A 401 -2.09 -7.08 -3.58
N VAL A 402 -3.05 -7.03 -4.52
CA VAL A 402 -3.00 -6.10 -5.66
C VAL A 402 -3.20 -4.68 -5.16
N GLY A 403 -2.32 -3.77 -5.53
CA GLY A 403 -2.35 -2.38 -5.11
C GLY A 403 -2.70 -1.42 -6.24
N GLN A 404 -3.37 -0.31 -5.94
CA GLN A 404 -3.60 0.76 -6.92
C GLN A 404 -2.37 1.66 -7.13
N GLY A 405 -1.33 1.51 -6.30
CA GLY A 405 -0.17 2.40 -6.31
C GLY A 405 -0.58 3.82 -5.91
N ASN A 406 0.08 4.81 -6.50
CA ASN A 406 -0.25 6.22 -6.31
C ASN A 406 -1.39 6.74 -7.21
N TYR A 407 -2.26 5.85 -7.73
CA TYR A 407 -3.24 6.17 -8.77
C TYR A 407 -4.67 6.05 -8.26
N PRO A 408 -5.56 7.02 -8.54
CA PRO A 408 -6.96 7.01 -8.08
C PRO A 408 -7.83 6.05 -8.92
N THR A 409 -7.39 4.80 -9.12
CA THR A 409 -8.03 3.82 -10.01
C THR A 409 -8.59 2.60 -9.24
N CYS A 410 -9.07 2.85 -8.02
CA CYS A 410 -9.58 1.83 -7.08
C CYS A 410 -10.58 0.85 -7.71
N GLN A 411 -11.40 1.30 -8.65
CA GLN A 411 -12.39 0.48 -9.37
C GLN A 411 -11.70 -0.58 -10.27
N SER A 412 -10.71 -0.16 -11.06
CA SER A 412 -9.94 -1.06 -11.93
C SER A 412 -9.13 -2.05 -11.11
N THR A 413 -8.43 -1.59 -10.06
CA THR A 413 -7.66 -2.45 -9.15
C THR A 413 -8.55 -3.47 -8.44
N ARG A 414 -9.73 -3.04 -7.99
CA ARG A 414 -10.74 -3.94 -7.40
C ARG A 414 -11.19 -5.00 -8.39
N ALA A 415 -11.45 -4.64 -9.65
CA ALA A 415 -11.82 -5.61 -10.68
C ALA A 415 -10.73 -6.69 -10.86
N LEU A 416 -9.45 -6.28 -10.92
CA LEU A 416 -8.34 -7.24 -10.99
C LEU A 416 -8.29 -8.18 -9.78
N SER A 417 -8.44 -7.62 -8.56
CA SER A 417 -8.47 -8.42 -7.32
C SER A 417 -9.63 -9.41 -7.30
N MET A 418 -10.84 -8.95 -7.62
CA MET A 418 -12.05 -9.79 -7.68
C MET A 418 -11.88 -10.91 -8.72
N TRP A 419 -11.44 -10.59 -9.95
CA TRP A 419 -11.22 -11.60 -10.98
C TRP A 419 -10.11 -12.59 -10.60
N ALA A 420 -9.00 -12.13 -10.02
CA ALA A 420 -7.98 -13.05 -9.51
C ALA A 420 -8.54 -14.00 -8.43
N TYR A 421 -9.47 -13.50 -7.60
CA TYR A 421 -10.11 -14.25 -6.53
C TYR A 421 -11.14 -15.28 -7.02
N ASN A 422 -12.13 -14.89 -7.82
CA ASN A 422 -13.25 -15.78 -8.19
C ASN A 422 -13.31 -16.16 -9.68
N MET A 423 -12.68 -15.40 -10.58
CA MET A 423 -12.77 -15.59 -12.03
C MET A 423 -11.40 -15.47 -12.73
N PRO A 424 -10.40 -16.29 -12.37
CA PRO A 424 -9.03 -16.12 -12.86
C PRO A 424 -8.90 -16.23 -14.39
N ALA A 425 -9.78 -16.99 -15.05
CA ALA A 425 -9.83 -17.05 -16.51
C ALA A 425 -10.27 -15.73 -17.16
N GLU A 426 -11.11 -14.95 -16.49
CA GLU A 426 -11.55 -13.62 -16.93
C GLU A 426 -10.38 -12.62 -16.85
N LEU A 427 -9.68 -12.58 -15.72
CA LEU A 427 -8.45 -11.79 -15.57
C LEU A 427 -7.45 -12.11 -16.70
N LEU A 428 -7.16 -13.38 -16.93
CA LEU A 428 -6.21 -13.81 -17.96
C LEU A 428 -6.69 -13.43 -19.37
N ARG A 429 -8.01 -13.37 -19.62
CA ARG A 429 -8.58 -12.94 -20.90
C ARG A 429 -8.42 -11.44 -21.10
N ILE A 430 -8.78 -10.65 -20.10
CA ILE A 430 -8.61 -9.20 -20.11
C ILE A 430 -7.14 -8.83 -20.32
N LEU A 431 -6.24 -9.48 -19.59
CA LEU A 431 -4.81 -9.27 -19.76
C LEU A 431 -4.32 -9.63 -21.16
N ALA A 432 -4.77 -10.76 -21.72
CA ALA A 432 -4.34 -11.17 -23.05
C ALA A 432 -4.72 -10.14 -24.13
N TRP A 433 -5.87 -9.49 -24.00
CA TRP A 433 -6.25 -8.41 -24.92
C TRP A 433 -5.39 -7.15 -24.72
N ALA A 434 -5.20 -6.71 -23.48
CA ALA A 434 -4.36 -5.55 -23.20
C ALA A 434 -2.90 -5.76 -23.67
N ALA A 435 -2.34 -6.95 -23.41
CA ALA A 435 -0.95 -7.28 -23.68
C ALA A 435 -0.65 -7.57 -25.16
N ARG A 436 -1.59 -8.19 -25.89
CA ARG A 436 -1.42 -8.54 -27.31
C ARG A 436 -1.96 -7.49 -28.27
N ASP A 437 -3.07 -6.85 -27.90
CA ASP A 437 -3.86 -6.02 -28.81
C ASP A 437 -3.82 -4.53 -28.44
N ASP A 438 -3.25 -4.15 -27.27
CA ASP A 438 -3.34 -2.81 -26.67
C ASP A 438 -4.80 -2.29 -26.64
N GLU A 439 -5.73 -3.20 -26.35
CA GLU A 439 -7.17 -2.96 -26.39
C GLU A 439 -7.88 -3.88 -25.38
N ILE A 440 -8.92 -3.38 -24.71
CA ILE A 440 -9.88 -4.19 -23.97
C ILE A 440 -11.27 -3.86 -24.53
N ILE A 441 -12.09 -4.89 -24.74
CA ILE A 441 -13.48 -4.74 -25.17
C ILE A 441 -14.42 -5.29 -24.11
N MET A 442 -15.18 -4.43 -23.44
CA MET A 442 -16.20 -4.85 -22.48
C MET A 442 -17.60 -4.54 -23.00
N ARG A 443 -18.62 -5.18 -22.41
CA ARG A 443 -20.01 -4.87 -22.72
C ARG A 443 -20.58 -4.00 -21.61
N PHE A 444 -21.48 -3.10 -22.00
CA PHE A 444 -22.31 -2.32 -21.08
C PHE A 444 -23.73 -2.30 -21.65
N GLU A 445 -24.67 -2.97 -20.98
CA GLU A 445 -26.08 -3.05 -21.37
C GLU A 445 -26.26 -3.54 -22.81
N GLY A 446 -25.48 -4.56 -23.18
CA GLY A 446 -25.50 -5.17 -24.50
C GLY A 446 -24.64 -4.48 -25.58
N ASN A 447 -24.13 -3.26 -25.33
CA ASN A 447 -23.28 -2.52 -26.27
C ASN A 447 -21.79 -2.75 -25.97
N SER A 448 -20.97 -2.91 -27.00
CA SER A 448 -19.51 -3.00 -26.84
C SER A 448 -18.88 -1.63 -26.57
N ILE A 449 -17.86 -1.63 -25.72
CA ILE A 449 -16.99 -0.50 -25.41
C ILE A 449 -15.56 -0.97 -25.62
N SER A 450 -14.86 -0.38 -26.60
CA SER A 450 -13.43 -0.59 -26.81
C SER A 450 -12.64 0.48 -26.08
N SER A 451 -11.64 0.11 -25.28
CA SER A 451 -10.73 1.09 -24.63
C SER A 451 -9.97 1.96 -25.63
N ARG A 452 -9.75 1.48 -26.85
CA ARG A 452 -8.95 2.15 -27.88
C ARG A 452 -9.68 3.32 -28.54
N GLU A 453 -11.01 3.25 -28.56
CA GLU A 453 -11.88 4.27 -29.16
C GLU A 453 -12.22 5.42 -28.18
N LEU A 454 -11.76 5.34 -26.93
CA LEU A 454 -12.09 6.28 -25.87
C LEU A 454 -11.00 7.35 -25.68
N GLY A 455 -11.42 8.50 -25.13
CA GLY A 455 -10.51 9.54 -24.65
C GLY A 455 -9.71 9.09 -23.43
N THR A 456 -8.95 10.03 -22.84
CA THR A 456 -8.23 9.79 -21.59
C THR A 456 -9.21 9.42 -20.47
N GLY A 457 -8.82 8.46 -19.63
CA GLY A 457 -9.56 8.10 -18.41
C GLY A 457 -9.37 9.17 -17.31
N LEU A 458 -9.60 8.76 -16.07
CA LEU A 458 -9.29 9.59 -14.90
C LEU A 458 -7.77 9.81 -14.76
N ALA A 459 -6.98 8.80 -15.13
CA ALA A 459 -5.52 8.87 -15.11
C ALA A 459 -4.95 9.52 -16.39
N THR A 460 -4.10 10.52 -16.23
CA THR A 460 -3.37 11.19 -17.33
C THR A 460 -1.96 10.64 -17.53
N GLU A 461 -1.41 9.92 -16.56
CA GLU A 461 -0.07 9.33 -16.58
C GLU A 461 -0.12 7.80 -16.33
N PRO A 462 0.86 7.01 -16.81
CA PRO A 462 0.91 5.56 -16.58
C PRO A 462 1.11 5.23 -15.09
N PRO A 463 0.51 4.15 -14.55
CA PRO A 463 0.67 3.77 -13.15
C PRO A 463 2.12 3.42 -12.79
N VAL A 464 2.56 3.88 -11.61
CA VAL A 464 3.88 3.66 -11.00
C VAL A 464 3.69 2.91 -9.69
N ASP A 465 4.63 2.04 -9.35
CA ASP A 465 4.59 1.16 -8.16
C ASP A 465 3.41 0.16 -8.21
N VAL A 466 3.24 -0.45 -9.39
CA VAL A 466 2.23 -1.48 -9.65
C VAL A 466 2.87 -2.65 -10.39
N ASP A 467 2.23 -3.82 -10.34
CA ASP A 467 2.66 -5.01 -11.09
C ASP A 467 2.39 -4.88 -12.59
N ALA A 468 3.05 -5.70 -13.41
CA ALA A 468 2.93 -5.67 -14.86
C ALA A 468 1.51 -5.99 -15.38
N VAL A 469 0.70 -6.76 -14.63
CA VAL A 469 -0.71 -7.00 -15.00
C VAL A 469 -1.49 -5.70 -14.82
N SER A 470 -1.35 -5.04 -13.68
CA SER A 470 -1.97 -3.75 -13.38
C SER A 470 -1.49 -2.66 -14.35
N LEU A 471 -0.17 -2.58 -14.62
CA LEU A 471 0.45 -1.63 -15.56
C LEU A 471 -0.20 -1.67 -16.95
N LEU A 472 -0.46 -2.88 -17.46
CA LEU A 472 -1.03 -3.06 -18.79
C LEU A 472 -2.55 -2.93 -18.82
N THR A 473 -3.26 -3.33 -17.75
CA THR A 473 -4.73 -3.44 -17.78
C THR A 473 -5.44 -2.20 -17.22
N VAL A 474 -4.96 -1.62 -16.11
CA VAL A 474 -5.63 -0.51 -15.40
C VAL A 474 -5.91 0.69 -16.31
N PRO A 475 -4.98 1.17 -17.18
CA PRO A 475 -5.25 2.31 -18.05
C PRO A 475 -6.39 2.07 -19.07
N HIS A 476 -6.62 0.82 -19.47
CA HIS A 476 -7.69 0.46 -20.39
C HIS A 476 -9.02 0.30 -19.64
N LEU A 477 -8.98 -0.32 -18.47
CA LEU A 477 -10.13 -0.50 -17.58
C LEU A 477 -10.66 0.84 -17.06
N ASP A 478 -9.78 1.77 -16.71
CA ASP A 478 -10.15 3.12 -16.24
C ASP A 478 -10.91 3.91 -17.32
N ARG A 479 -10.46 3.85 -18.58
CA ARG A 479 -11.17 4.43 -19.72
C ARG A 479 -12.56 3.83 -19.90
N ILE A 480 -12.67 2.50 -19.84
CA ILE A 480 -13.95 1.80 -19.99
C ILE A 480 -14.90 2.16 -18.85
N TYR A 481 -14.41 2.14 -17.61
CA TYR A 481 -15.19 2.50 -16.42
C TYR A 481 -15.76 3.91 -16.54
N PHE A 482 -14.94 4.87 -16.94
CA PHE A 482 -15.36 6.25 -17.15
C PHE A 482 -16.44 6.37 -18.23
N GLU A 483 -16.30 5.65 -19.35
CA GLU A 483 -17.31 5.61 -20.40
C GLU A 483 -18.63 4.99 -19.94
N MET A 484 -18.60 3.92 -19.14
CA MET A 484 -19.80 3.33 -18.54
C MET A 484 -20.50 4.35 -17.62
N GLY A 485 -19.72 5.09 -16.81
CA GLY A 485 -20.22 6.20 -16.01
C GLY A 485 -20.86 7.29 -16.85
N ARG A 486 -20.21 7.71 -17.94
CA ARG A 486 -20.72 8.73 -18.88
C ARG A 486 -22.05 8.31 -19.52
N ARG A 487 -22.20 7.04 -19.89
CA ARG A 487 -23.46 6.47 -20.43
C ARG A 487 -24.58 6.36 -19.38
N SER A 488 -24.24 6.49 -18.10
CA SER A 488 -25.17 6.45 -16.98
C SER A 488 -25.66 7.83 -16.54
N ILE A 489 -25.07 8.92 -17.05
CA ILE A 489 -25.44 10.31 -16.71
C ILE A 489 -26.91 10.58 -17.08
N GLY A 490 -27.59 11.35 -16.22
CA GLY A 490 -28.96 11.81 -16.47
C GLY A 490 -30.05 10.81 -16.10
N ARG A 491 -29.70 9.66 -15.52
CA ARG A 491 -30.65 8.61 -15.09
C ARG A 491 -31.26 8.85 -13.71
N GLY A 492 -30.80 9.85 -12.96
CA GLY A 492 -31.37 10.26 -11.66
C GLY A 492 -31.00 9.36 -10.47
N GLU A 493 -30.08 8.42 -10.65
CA GLU A 493 -29.48 7.63 -9.58
C GLU A 493 -27.94 7.60 -9.76
N ASP A 494 -27.25 7.07 -8.76
CA ASP A 494 -25.80 6.93 -8.78
C ASP A 494 -25.36 5.90 -9.86
N PRO A 495 -24.38 6.25 -10.73
CA PRO A 495 -23.91 5.36 -11.80
C PRO A 495 -23.47 3.96 -11.35
N HIS A 496 -22.94 3.81 -10.13
CA HIS A 496 -22.46 2.53 -9.61
C HIS A 496 -23.55 1.46 -9.56
N LYS A 497 -24.83 1.85 -9.56
CA LYS A 497 -25.97 0.93 -9.67
C LYS A 497 -25.90 0.06 -10.93
N TRP A 498 -25.50 0.63 -12.06
CA TRP A 498 -25.41 -0.10 -13.34
C TRP A 498 -23.98 -0.51 -13.66
N VAL A 499 -23.01 0.36 -13.36
CA VAL A 499 -21.62 0.14 -13.74
C VAL A 499 -21.00 -1.05 -13.00
N ASN A 500 -21.26 -1.22 -11.70
CA ASN A 500 -20.53 -2.23 -10.94
C ASN A 500 -20.80 -3.66 -11.42
N ALA A 501 -22.04 -4.00 -11.76
CA ALA A 501 -22.37 -5.34 -12.23
C ALA A 501 -21.79 -5.63 -13.62
N GLU A 502 -21.89 -4.68 -14.56
CA GLU A 502 -21.33 -4.83 -15.90
C GLU A 502 -19.79 -4.78 -15.91
N PHE A 503 -19.18 -4.06 -14.97
CA PHE A 503 -17.74 -3.90 -14.89
C PHE A 503 -17.04 -5.04 -14.15
N HIS A 504 -17.53 -5.45 -12.97
CA HIS A 504 -16.88 -6.50 -12.18
C HIS A 504 -17.40 -7.90 -12.55
N GLY A 505 -18.64 -8.02 -13.04
CA GLY A 505 -19.26 -9.25 -13.53
C GLY A 505 -20.59 -9.59 -12.86
N ASP A 506 -21.34 -10.51 -13.46
CA ASP A 506 -22.72 -10.89 -13.10
C ASP A 506 -22.92 -11.43 -11.67
N HIS A 507 -21.84 -11.70 -10.93
CA HIS A 507 -21.90 -12.14 -9.53
C HIS A 507 -22.08 -10.98 -8.54
N VAL A 508 -21.98 -9.73 -9.01
CA VAL A 508 -22.36 -8.55 -8.23
C VAL A 508 -23.88 -8.52 -8.11
N GLY A 509 -24.39 -8.39 -6.90
CA GLY A 509 -25.83 -8.34 -6.66
C GLY A 509 -26.49 -7.17 -7.39
N HIS A 510 -27.62 -7.40 -8.07
CA HIS A 510 -28.33 -6.35 -8.80
C HIS A 510 -29.19 -5.43 -7.91
N GLY A 511 -29.36 -5.78 -6.63
CA GLY A 511 -29.94 -4.89 -5.63
C GLY A 511 -28.93 -3.81 -5.27
N PHE A 512 -29.37 -2.55 -5.17
CA PHE A 512 -28.51 -1.40 -4.88
C PHE A 512 -29.10 -0.54 -3.76
N ARG A 513 -28.28 -0.22 -2.76
CA ARG A 513 -28.60 0.75 -1.70
C ARG A 513 -27.54 1.84 -1.65
N ILE A 514 -28.01 3.07 -1.47
CA ILE A 514 -27.19 4.27 -1.28
C ILE A 514 -27.72 5.05 -0.08
N ALA A 515 -26.82 5.55 0.77
CA ALA A 515 -27.13 6.24 2.02
C ALA A 515 -27.50 7.71 1.84
N VAL A 516 -27.18 8.30 0.68
CA VAL A 516 -27.35 9.72 0.37
C VAL A 516 -28.26 9.94 -0.83
N ASP A 517 -28.93 11.08 -0.88
CA ASP A 517 -29.58 11.57 -2.09
C ASP A 517 -28.52 12.11 -3.07
N VAL A 518 -28.60 11.67 -4.33
CA VAL A 518 -27.57 11.99 -5.34
C VAL A 518 -27.62 13.46 -5.76
N PHE A 519 -28.74 14.16 -5.55
CA PHE A 519 -28.91 15.56 -5.92
C PHE A 519 -28.58 16.51 -4.76
N THR A 520 -29.02 16.19 -3.54
CA THR A 520 -28.80 17.07 -2.39
C THR A 520 -27.54 16.73 -1.60
N GLY A 521 -27.10 15.47 -1.63
CA GLY A 521 -26.00 14.96 -0.80
C GLY A 521 -26.40 14.71 0.66
N ASP A 522 -27.68 14.91 0.99
CA ASP A 522 -28.27 14.67 2.32
C ASP A 522 -28.51 13.18 2.54
N LEU A 523 -28.64 12.76 3.80
CA LEU A 523 -28.99 11.39 4.13
C LEU A 523 -30.38 11.02 3.61
N LYS A 524 -30.47 9.84 2.99
CA LYS A 524 -31.71 9.29 2.41
C LYS A 524 -32.02 7.93 3.04
N ASP A 525 -33.11 7.88 3.83
CA ASP A 525 -33.59 6.65 4.48
C ASP A 525 -32.46 5.86 5.18
N PHE A 526 -31.65 6.56 5.97
CA PHE A 526 -30.41 5.97 6.50
C PHE A 526 -30.67 4.80 7.47
N GLU A 527 -31.77 4.84 8.23
CA GLU A 527 -32.17 3.69 9.05
C GLU A 527 -32.49 2.47 8.18
N GLY A 528 -33.28 2.65 7.11
CA GLY A 528 -33.58 1.59 6.15
C GLY A 528 -32.32 1.05 5.45
N PHE A 529 -31.39 1.94 5.09
CA PHE A 529 -30.09 1.58 4.52
C PHE A 529 -29.29 0.66 5.45
N VAL A 530 -29.15 1.02 6.73
CA VAL A 530 -28.45 0.21 7.73
C VAL A 530 -29.14 -1.15 7.90
N ARG A 531 -30.48 -1.15 8.06
CA ARG A 531 -31.24 -2.39 8.21
C ARG A 531 -31.08 -3.32 7.00
N ASP A 532 -31.12 -2.78 5.79
CA ASP A 532 -30.96 -3.60 4.59
C ASP A 532 -29.56 -4.23 4.48
N PHE A 533 -28.51 -3.56 4.97
CA PHE A 533 -27.18 -4.16 5.02
C PHE A 533 -27.17 -5.38 5.95
N TYR A 534 -27.69 -5.23 7.17
CA TYR A 534 -27.76 -6.32 8.14
C TYR A 534 -28.59 -7.49 7.61
N ALA A 535 -29.76 -7.21 7.02
CA ALA A 535 -30.63 -8.23 6.43
C ALA A 535 -29.97 -8.98 5.26
N ALA A 536 -29.09 -8.33 4.50
CA ALA A 536 -28.42 -8.95 3.36
C ALA A 536 -27.15 -9.72 3.77
N TYR A 537 -26.34 -9.16 4.68
CA TYR A 537 -24.97 -9.62 4.90
C TYR A 537 -24.73 -10.31 6.24
N HIS A 538 -25.49 -9.97 7.28
CA HIS A 538 -25.19 -10.41 8.64
C HIS A 538 -25.73 -11.84 8.87
N PRO A 539 -24.86 -12.83 9.19
CA PRO A 539 -25.28 -14.23 9.30
C PRO A 539 -26.43 -14.50 10.29
N PHE A 540 -26.58 -13.68 11.33
CA PHE A 540 -27.70 -13.83 12.29
C PHE A 540 -29.06 -13.40 11.73
N TYR A 541 -29.10 -12.60 10.66
CA TYR A 541 -30.35 -12.01 10.13
C TYR A 541 -30.66 -12.44 8.69
N ASN A 542 -29.70 -13.04 7.98
CA ASN A 542 -29.87 -13.46 6.58
C ASN A 542 -30.02 -14.99 6.40
N GLY A 543 -30.37 -15.71 7.48
CA GLY A 543 -30.47 -17.18 7.42
C GLY A 543 -29.14 -17.91 7.48
N ASN A 544 -28.10 -17.29 8.06
CA ASN A 544 -26.75 -17.83 8.20
C ASN A 544 -26.07 -18.13 6.85
N ILE A 545 -26.34 -17.28 5.86
CA ILE A 545 -25.75 -17.35 4.52
C ILE A 545 -24.48 -16.48 4.52
N PRO A 546 -23.29 -17.05 4.29
CA PRO A 546 -22.07 -16.26 4.14
C PRO A 546 -22.08 -15.45 2.84
N VAL A 547 -21.23 -14.44 2.76
CA VAL A 547 -20.97 -13.76 1.48
C VAL A 547 -20.45 -14.80 0.46
N ILE A 548 -21.23 -15.01 -0.60
CA ILE A 548 -20.94 -16.06 -1.60
C ILE A 548 -19.83 -15.61 -2.55
N ASN A 549 -19.94 -14.38 -3.05
CA ASN A 549 -18.95 -13.75 -3.93
C ASN A 549 -18.58 -12.39 -3.36
N PRO A 550 -17.33 -11.94 -3.50
CA PRO A 550 -16.94 -10.60 -3.08
C PRO A 550 -17.85 -9.54 -3.71
N GLN A 551 -18.29 -8.56 -2.91
CA GLN A 551 -19.25 -7.54 -3.35
C GLN A 551 -18.62 -6.15 -3.35
N PRO A 552 -18.78 -5.37 -4.44
CA PRO A 552 -18.31 -4.00 -4.48
C PRO A 552 -19.13 -3.14 -3.53
N ALA A 553 -18.43 -2.38 -2.69
CA ALA A 553 -19.00 -1.42 -1.78
C ALA A 553 -18.26 -0.08 -1.87
N GLY A 554 -18.88 0.96 -1.35
CA GLY A 554 -18.27 2.26 -1.21
C GLY A 554 -18.41 2.79 0.21
N ILE A 555 -17.34 3.36 0.71
CA ILE A 555 -17.24 3.95 2.05
C ILE A 555 -17.01 5.46 1.98
N ALA A 556 -17.49 6.16 2.99
CA ALA A 556 -17.12 7.52 3.30
C ALA A 556 -15.81 7.49 4.10
N VAL A 557 -14.70 7.84 3.46
CA VAL A 557 -13.40 7.89 4.14
C VAL A 557 -13.36 9.13 5.00
N THR A 558 -12.96 8.93 6.25
CA THR A 558 -12.69 9.99 7.21
C THR A 558 -11.24 9.94 7.66
N ASP A 559 -10.69 11.08 8.05
CA ASP A 559 -9.41 11.10 8.75
C ASP A 559 -9.58 10.72 10.24
N SER A 560 -8.45 10.67 10.96
CA SER A 560 -8.41 10.42 12.42
C SER A 560 -9.20 11.45 13.24
N ALA A 561 -9.48 12.63 12.66
CA ALA A 561 -10.29 13.69 13.24
C ALA A 561 -11.76 13.64 12.76
N THR A 562 -12.20 12.54 12.15
CA THR A 562 -13.57 12.26 11.67
C THR A 562 -14.05 13.13 10.51
N ARG A 563 -13.16 13.92 9.90
CA ARG A 563 -13.54 14.78 8.78
C ARG A 563 -13.68 13.95 7.51
N PHE A 564 -14.74 14.18 6.77
CA PHE A 564 -14.99 13.51 5.50
C PHE A 564 -13.97 13.95 4.44
N LEU A 565 -13.19 12.99 3.95
CA LEU A 565 -12.19 13.21 2.90
C LEU A 565 -12.74 12.93 1.51
N GLY A 566 -13.63 11.95 1.38
CA GLY A 566 -14.22 11.57 0.10
C GLY A 566 -14.79 10.16 0.08
N TRP A 567 -15.34 9.80 -1.06
CA TRP A 567 -15.85 8.46 -1.33
C TRP A 567 -14.72 7.55 -1.78
N HIS A 568 -14.69 6.32 -1.27
CA HIS A 568 -13.69 5.33 -1.67
C HIS A 568 -14.32 3.97 -1.91
N ALA A 569 -13.75 3.22 -2.85
CA ALA A 569 -14.26 1.91 -3.26
C ALA A 569 -13.49 0.79 -2.58
N ILE A 570 -14.22 -0.16 -1.99
CA ILE A 570 -13.67 -1.35 -1.34
C ILE A 570 -14.45 -2.60 -1.78
N THR A 571 -14.01 -3.78 -1.35
CA THR A 571 -14.74 -5.04 -1.63
C THR A 571 -15.06 -5.76 -0.35
N ILE A 572 -16.34 -6.02 -0.08
CA ILE A 572 -16.75 -6.90 1.03
C ILE A 572 -16.37 -8.32 0.66
N GLN A 573 -15.51 -8.96 1.47
CA GLN A 573 -15.05 -10.34 1.24
C GLN A 573 -15.92 -11.34 1.99
N ARG A 574 -16.16 -11.09 3.28
CA ARG A 574 -16.94 -11.98 4.15
C ARG A 574 -17.38 -11.29 5.43
N LEU A 575 -18.36 -11.89 6.09
CA LEU A 575 -18.72 -11.57 7.48
C LEU A 575 -18.54 -12.83 8.32
N ALA A 576 -17.83 -12.70 9.45
CA ALA A 576 -17.62 -13.81 10.37
C ALA A 576 -17.38 -13.27 11.79
N MET A 577 -17.57 -14.15 12.78
CA MET A 577 -17.16 -13.85 14.16
C MET A 577 -15.64 -14.00 14.29
N ASP A 578 -15.02 -13.07 15.01
CA ASP A 578 -13.65 -13.22 15.49
C ASP A 578 -13.56 -14.13 16.73
N ALA A 579 -12.34 -14.29 17.28
CA ALA A 579 -12.09 -15.09 18.48
C ALA A 579 -12.83 -14.56 19.73
N ASP A 580 -13.10 -13.25 19.77
CA ASP A 580 -13.83 -12.57 20.84
C ASP A 580 -15.37 -12.62 20.64
N LYS A 581 -15.83 -13.34 19.61
CA LYS A 581 -17.24 -13.49 19.24
C LYS A 581 -17.90 -12.19 18.79
N THR A 582 -17.10 -11.24 18.30
CA THR A 582 -17.59 -10.04 17.65
C THR A 582 -17.81 -10.33 16.18
N MET A 583 -19.01 -10.05 15.65
CA MET A 583 -19.24 -10.13 14.21
C MET A 583 -18.51 -8.98 13.50
N ARG A 584 -17.72 -9.32 12.50
CA ARG A 584 -16.91 -8.36 11.73
C ARG A 584 -17.17 -8.47 10.25
N VAL A 585 -17.01 -7.35 9.55
CA VAL A 585 -16.91 -7.30 8.09
C VAL A 585 -15.44 -7.34 7.73
N TYR A 586 -15.07 -8.33 6.94
CA TYR A 586 -13.74 -8.45 6.34
C TYR A 586 -13.83 -7.96 4.89
N PHE A 587 -12.93 -7.07 4.52
CA PHE A 587 -12.98 -6.38 3.24
C PHE A 587 -11.58 -6.15 2.68
N PHE A 588 -11.50 -5.97 1.37
CA PHE A 588 -10.27 -5.61 0.67
C PHE A 588 -10.28 -4.13 0.30
N ASN A 589 -9.19 -3.44 0.62
CA ASN A 589 -8.96 -2.04 0.31
C ASN A 589 -7.80 -1.89 -0.69
N PRO A 590 -8.03 -1.39 -1.92
CA PRO A 590 -6.99 -1.34 -2.96
C PRO A 590 -5.95 -0.21 -2.78
N ASN A 591 -6.02 0.58 -1.72
CA ASN A 591 -5.22 1.81 -1.55
C ASN A 591 -3.79 1.60 -1.00
N ASN A 592 -3.28 0.37 -0.97
CA ASN A 592 -1.97 -0.03 -0.41
C ASN A 592 -1.83 0.15 1.11
N ASP A 593 -2.85 0.64 1.82
CA ASP A 593 -2.85 0.80 3.28
C ASP A 593 -4.22 0.48 3.87
N SER A 594 -4.36 -0.79 4.27
CA SER A 594 -5.57 -1.32 4.90
C SER A 594 -5.67 -1.04 6.40
N GLY A 595 -4.66 -0.43 7.04
CA GLY A 595 -4.59 -0.19 8.49
C GLY A 595 -4.95 1.25 8.89
N GLN A 596 -5.94 1.84 8.24
CA GLN A 596 -6.33 3.24 8.39
C GLN A 596 -7.10 3.52 9.69
N ASN A 597 -6.90 4.73 10.23
CA ASN A 597 -7.67 5.30 11.32
C ASN A 597 -8.75 6.25 10.76
N TRP A 598 -10.02 5.91 10.99
CA TRP A 598 -11.19 6.64 10.51
C TRP A 598 -11.82 7.55 11.59
N GLY A 599 -11.10 7.82 12.68
CA GLY A 599 -11.56 8.63 13.80
C GLY A 599 -12.55 7.91 14.71
N GLN A 600 -12.94 8.53 15.83
CA GLN A 600 -13.80 7.92 16.87
C GLN A 600 -13.24 6.61 17.48
N GLY A 601 -11.92 6.36 17.35
CA GLY A 601 -11.31 5.09 17.74
C GLY A 601 -11.58 3.94 16.75
N VAL A 602 -12.20 4.21 15.60
CA VAL A 602 -12.41 3.22 14.53
C VAL A 602 -11.12 3.08 13.73
N VAL A 603 -10.37 2.02 14.03
CA VAL A 603 -9.13 1.67 13.33
C VAL A 603 -9.33 0.32 12.63
N THR A 604 -9.10 0.31 11.33
CA THR A 604 -9.20 -0.91 10.52
C THR A 604 -8.09 -1.89 10.92
N SER A 605 -8.48 -3.10 11.30
CA SER A 605 -7.56 -4.16 11.69
C SER A 605 -7.09 -4.92 10.44
N THR A 606 -5.80 -5.23 10.34
CA THR A 606 -5.23 -6.09 9.27
C THR A 606 -4.83 -7.47 9.77
N HIS A 607 -4.86 -7.68 11.08
CA HIS A 607 -4.54 -8.92 11.76
C HIS A 607 -5.15 -8.91 13.19
N GLY A 608 -5.08 -10.06 13.86
CA GLY A 608 -5.49 -10.21 15.27
C GLY A 608 -6.97 -10.51 15.49
N HIS A 609 -7.84 -10.25 14.53
CA HIS A 609 -9.28 -10.52 14.59
C HIS A 609 -9.75 -11.55 13.55
N GLY A 610 -8.84 -12.41 13.11
CA GLY A 610 -9.13 -13.51 12.18
C GLY A 610 -9.12 -13.11 10.71
N GLU A 611 -8.48 -12.00 10.36
CA GLU A 611 -8.18 -11.59 8.98
C GLU A 611 -7.35 -12.66 8.27
N LEU A 612 -7.64 -12.89 6.99
CA LEU A 612 -6.74 -13.55 6.07
C LEU A 612 -5.79 -12.53 5.46
N PHE A 613 -4.63 -12.96 4.96
CA PHE A 613 -3.68 -12.06 4.32
C PHE A 613 -4.32 -11.20 3.22
N GLY A 614 -4.16 -9.89 3.34
CA GLY A 614 -4.73 -8.87 2.45
C GLY A 614 -6.16 -8.41 2.82
N GLU A 615 -6.78 -8.98 3.86
CA GLU A 615 -8.03 -8.46 4.41
C GLU A 615 -7.78 -7.36 5.44
N ALA A 616 -8.67 -6.36 5.42
CA ALA A 616 -8.94 -5.46 6.53
C ALA A 616 -10.23 -5.90 7.23
N SER A 617 -10.45 -5.52 8.47
CA SER A 617 -11.72 -5.78 9.14
C SER A 617 -12.13 -4.71 10.15
N LEU A 618 -13.45 -4.63 10.36
CA LEU A 618 -14.08 -3.82 11.40
C LEU A 618 -15.30 -4.56 11.98
N PRO A 619 -15.66 -4.32 13.26
CA PRO A 619 -16.98 -4.67 13.78
C PRO A 619 -18.10 -4.14 12.88
N VAL A 620 -19.19 -4.91 12.72
CA VAL A 620 -20.24 -4.58 11.73
C VAL A 620 -20.78 -3.15 11.90
N ALA A 621 -21.08 -2.72 13.12
CA ALA A 621 -21.62 -1.37 13.35
C ALA A 621 -20.63 -0.26 12.92
N GLU A 622 -19.34 -0.46 13.14
CA GLU A 622 -18.29 0.50 12.76
C GLU A 622 -18.10 0.54 11.25
N PHE A 623 -18.07 -0.62 10.59
CA PHE A 623 -18.04 -0.71 9.13
C PHE A 623 -19.25 -0.03 8.48
N VAL A 624 -20.47 -0.38 8.92
CA VAL A 624 -21.71 0.16 8.37
C VAL A 624 -21.84 1.66 8.63
N SER A 625 -21.28 2.17 9.73
CA SER A 625 -21.23 3.61 10.00
C SER A 625 -20.45 4.41 8.95
N ARG A 626 -19.55 3.77 8.20
CA ARG A 626 -18.77 4.39 7.11
C ARG A 626 -19.26 3.97 5.73
N LEU A 627 -20.22 3.06 5.63
CA LEU A 627 -20.74 2.58 4.35
C LEU A 627 -21.69 3.61 3.74
N TYR A 628 -21.50 3.96 2.46
CA TYR A 628 -22.43 4.85 1.74
C TYR A 628 -23.16 4.15 0.60
N VAL A 629 -22.60 3.07 0.05
CA VAL A 629 -23.22 2.30 -1.03
C VAL A 629 -22.83 0.83 -0.95
N PHE A 630 -23.78 -0.05 -1.24
CA PHE A 630 -23.52 -1.48 -1.39
C PHE A 630 -24.49 -2.14 -2.38
N HIS A 631 -24.03 -3.24 -2.96
CA HIS A 631 -24.83 -4.15 -3.78
C HIS A 631 -25.33 -5.33 -2.93
N TYR A 632 -26.43 -5.97 -3.31
CA TYR A 632 -26.98 -7.15 -2.61
C TYR A 632 -27.86 -7.98 -3.53
N ASP A 633 -28.15 -9.23 -3.17
CA ASP A 633 -29.15 -10.03 -3.87
C ASP A 633 -30.57 -9.65 -3.39
N PRO A 634 -31.44 -9.11 -4.25
CA PRO A 634 -32.77 -8.67 -3.85
C PRO A 634 -33.75 -9.82 -3.54
N ILE A 635 -33.42 -11.06 -3.91
CA ILE A 635 -34.27 -12.24 -3.73
C ILE A 635 -33.87 -13.03 -2.47
N GLU A 636 -32.62 -12.90 -2.02
CA GLU A 636 -32.10 -13.62 -0.83
C GLU A 636 -32.03 -12.76 0.45
N LYS A 637 -32.44 -11.49 0.40
CA LYS A 637 -32.41 -10.58 1.55
C LYS A 637 -33.36 -11.05 2.66
N GLY A 638 -32.86 -11.08 3.91
CA GLY A 638 -33.68 -11.29 5.11
C GLY A 638 -34.66 -10.15 5.40
N GLU A 639 -35.39 -10.26 6.51
CA GLU A 639 -36.42 -9.29 6.91
C GLU A 639 -35.81 -8.08 7.66
N PRO A 640 -35.83 -6.85 7.10
CA PRO A 640 -35.20 -5.69 7.75
C PRO A 640 -35.84 -5.29 9.09
N GLY A 641 -37.08 -5.74 9.33
CA GLY A 641 -37.81 -5.51 10.59
C GLY A 641 -37.28 -6.32 11.77
N ASP A 642 -36.54 -7.41 11.52
CA ASP A 642 -36.05 -8.31 12.58
C ASP A 642 -34.77 -7.79 13.25
N ILE A 643 -34.20 -6.69 12.73
CA ILE A 643 -32.90 -6.18 13.16
C ILE A 643 -33.09 -5.30 14.41
N PRO A 644 -32.34 -5.56 15.50
CA PRO A 644 -32.45 -4.80 16.73
C PRO A 644 -32.16 -3.31 16.54
N ALA A 645 -32.98 -2.45 17.17
CA ALA A 645 -32.86 -1.00 17.01
C ALA A 645 -31.56 -0.45 17.62
N ASP A 646 -31.01 -1.09 18.64
CA ASP A 646 -29.75 -0.72 19.28
C ASP A 646 -28.54 -0.91 18.35
N GLU A 647 -28.49 -2.00 17.58
CA GLU A 647 -27.43 -2.21 16.57
C GLU A 647 -27.50 -1.14 15.47
N VAL A 648 -28.71 -0.84 15.01
CA VAL A 648 -28.95 0.18 13.98
C VAL A 648 -28.58 1.57 14.49
N ASN A 649 -29.04 1.95 15.69
CA ASN A 649 -28.75 3.25 16.29
C ASN A 649 -27.24 3.46 16.50
N ARG A 650 -26.50 2.42 16.94
CA ARG A 650 -25.05 2.52 17.12
C ARG A 650 -24.34 2.89 15.82
N ALA A 651 -24.67 2.23 14.70
CA ALA A 651 -24.07 2.56 13.41
C ALA A 651 -24.46 3.98 12.94
N MET A 652 -25.71 4.37 13.19
CA MET A 652 -26.22 5.69 12.80
C MET A 652 -25.58 6.85 13.58
N ASP A 653 -25.40 6.69 14.89
CA ASP A 653 -24.79 7.70 15.75
C ASP A 653 -23.31 7.92 15.37
N LEU A 654 -22.56 6.83 15.15
CA LEU A 654 -21.17 6.90 14.65
C LEU A 654 -21.06 7.65 13.31
N ALA A 655 -22.00 7.45 12.39
CA ALA A 655 -22.02 8.15 11.11
C ALA A 655 -22.33 9.65 11.26
N ARG A 656 -23.35 9.98 12.07
CA ARG A 656 -23.80 11.37 12.31
C ARG A 656 -22.75 12.21 13.03
N ASP A 657 -21.98 11.58 13.92
CA ASP A 657 -20.88 12.21 14.64
C ASP A 657 -19.58 12.24 13.79
N SER A 658 -19.66 11.94 12.49
CA SER A 658 -18.53 11.95 11.54
C SER A 658 -18.93 12.50 10.16
N TRP A 659 -18.84 11.68 9.10
CA TRP A 659 -19.03 12.10 7.70
C TRP A 659 -20.47 12.53 7.36
N ALA A 660 -21.44 12.04 8.13
CA ALA A 660 -22.84 12.38 7.96
C ALA A 660 -23.27 13.62 8.77
N SER A 661 -22.33 14.27 9.47
CA SER A 661 -22.60 15.51 10.18
C SER A 661 -23.03 16.61 9.22
N GLY A 662 -24.22 17.18 9.45
CA GLY A 662 -24.79 18.23 8.61
C GLY A 662 -25.38 17.75 7.27
N ARG A 663 -25.62 16.45 7.10
CA ARG A 663 -26.30 15.83 5.95
C ARG A 663 -27.67 15.28 6.32
#